data_AF-A0A924D9H0-F1
#
_entry.id   AF-A0A924D9H0-F1
#
_cell.length_a   1.000
_cell.length_b   1.000
_cell.length_c   1.000
_cell.angle_alpha   90.00
_cell.angle_beta   90.00
_cell.angle_gamma   90.00
#
_symmetry.space_group_name_H-M   'P 1'
#
loop_
_entity.id
_entity.type
_entity.pdbx_description
1 polymer ?
#
loop_
_entity_poly.entity_id
_entity_poly.type
_entity_poly.pdbx_seq_one_letter_code
_entity_poly.pdbx_strand_id
1 'polypeptide(L)'
;MKANETKVEDFLSSNKTQFVIPVYQRNYDWTMGQCKQLLDDILEVGKSKKMNAHFIGSIVYVHDDVYTASRIKELTVIDGQQRLTTLTIVYLVLHRLAKDLNNEVLVNEISETYLINKFSPEEEKLKLRPTENNDRALKYLLRSDETEEYSDFSKLIDNFNYFKGRITEENYQTVLKGLSKLMFVEVSLDREKDDPQRIFESLNSTGLELAQADLIRNYILMGLNRRDQNKIYQNYWELIEKLAKDETLNVSRVSDFIRDYLTLENKNIPNKGKVYLEFKAKYPTTTLGELEQNLAGIKSLVKHYNKLINPKNETDKDIRLQLEYINRLEINVAYPFIMKVYDDYSNSIIDKKTFIKVLNLIQSFTWRRFILGLGTNSLNKIFMSLYDKVEHTNYLFSIQKSLLQRTGVQRFPKNAEVIEALKVKDVYNIKSKNRTYLLERLENFENREPVIIDGNQDITIEHIFPQNPDPKWKIELGLDEFNFIKENYINTIGNLTLSGNNGKLSNKSFVDKRDLEGAGYKDSRLWLNKYLTILEKWDKVEIERRFELIAERFLKIWEIPNIIIEDKADTNEVNIFDAEDPKHKKLEYAVFFDQKIEVTQVAKLYIEVFRQLFELQPETFFTTELGAKIGLTKQPIEGSPRQPIPINDTYFIEGNIDNIGKFDKIKQALTIFDFEDELMIKYAEEQKTNA
;
A
#
# COMPACT_ATOMS: atom_id res chain seq x y z
N MET A 1 19.09 17.75 -29.38
CA MET A 1 17.73 18.28 -29.17
C MET A 1 17.50 19.49 -30.07
N LYS A 2 16.43 19.50 -30.87
CA LYS A 2 15.97 20.69 -31.62
C LYS A 2 14.53 21.01 -31.21
N ALA A 3 14.28 22.26 -30.86
CA ALA A 3 12.95 22.74 -30.47
C ALA A 3 12.47 23.82 -31.44
N ASN A 4 11.30 23.64 -32.05
CA ASN A 4 10.69 24.60 -32.98
C ASN A 4 9.23 24.84 -32.61
N GLU A 5 8.75 26.06 -32.80
CA GLU A 5 7.31 26.33 -32.77
C GLU A 5 6.69 25.89 -34.11
N THR A 6 5.59 25.14 -34.05
CA THR A 6 4.92 24.61 -35.25
C THR A 6 3.41 24.58 -35.03
N LYS A 7 2.64 24.85 -36.09
CA LYS A 7 1.18 24.72 -36.04
C LYS A 7 0.78 23.26 -35.99
N VAL A 8 -0.31 22.98 -35.29
CA VAL A 8 -0.87 21.63 -35.19
C VAL A 8 -1.14 21.02 -36.57
N GLU A 9 -1.70 21.80 -37.49
CA GLU A 9 -2.01 21.35 -38.85
C GLU A 9 -0.75 21.01 -39.65
N ASP A 10 0.31 21.83 -39.57
CA ASP A 10 1.56 21.60 -40.30
C ASP A 10 2.26 20.32 -39.83
N PHE A 11 2.26 20.09 -38.52
CA PHE A 11 2.83 18.87 -37.97
C PHE A 11 2.01 17.63 -38.34
N LEU A 12 0.70 17.66 -38.08
CA LEU A 12 -0.18 16.52 -38.39
C LEU A 12 -0.29 16.26 -39.89
N SER A 13 -0.13 17.27 -40.75
CA SER A 13 -0.16 17.11 -42.21
C SER A 13 1.15 16.57 -42.80
N SER A 14 2.21 16.42 -41.99
CA SER A 14 3.51 15.92 -42.44
C SER A 14 3.40 14.68 -43.31
N ASN A 15 3.96 14.78 -44.52
CA ASN A 15 3.87 13.74 -45.54
C ASN A 15 4.61 12.48 -45.10
N LYS A 16 4.03 11.31 -45.39
CA LYS A 16 4.64 9.99 -45.13
C LYS A 16 5.17 9.88 -43.70
N THR A 17 4.40 10.37 -42.74
CA THR A 17 4.78 10.38 -41.33
C THR A 17 3.72 9.64 -40.52
N GLN A 18 4.15 8.83 -39.56
CA GLN A 18 3.28 8.15 -38.60
C GLN A 18 3.76 8.47 -37.20
N PHE A 19 2.85 8.95 -36.35
CA PHE A 19 3.08 9.19 -34.94
C PHE A 19 2.80 7.91 -34.17
N VAL A 20 3.84 7.32 -33.58
CA VAL A 20 3.75 6.06 -32.84
C VAL A 20 3.75 6.36 -31.36
N ILE A 21 2.67 6.00 -30.66
CA ILE A 21 2.64 5.99 -29.20
C ILE A 21 3.21 4.64 -28.76
N PRO A 22 4.40 4.60 -28.13
CA PRO A 22 5.05 3.36 -27.76
C PRO A 22 4.33 2.67 -26.59
N VAL A 23 4.53 1.35 -26.45
CA VAL A 23 3.80 0.50 -25.48
C VAL A 23 4.02 0.88 -24.01
N TYR A 24 5.09 1.61 -23.70
CA TYR A 24 5.37 2.09 -22.34
C TYR A 24 4.60 3.35 -21.95
N GLN A 25 3.98 4.03 -22.90
CA GLN A 25 3.14 5.18 -22.59
C GLN A 25 1.80 4.74 -21.99
N ARG A 26 1.28 5.52 -21.05
CA ARG A 26 -0.05 5.24 -20.46
C ARG A 26 -1.15 5.36 -21.50
N ASN A 27 -2.25 4.62 -21.31
CA ASN A 27 -3.47 4.76 -22.11
C ASN A 27 -4.05 6.18 -22.06
N TYR A 28 -5.03 6.45 -22.92
CA TYR A 28 -5.69 7.75 -22.97
C TYR A 28 -6.51 7.95 -21.70
N ASP A 29 -6.22 9.02 -20.97
CA ASP A 29 -6.69 9.22 -19.59
C ASP A 29 -7.31 10.60 -19.36
N TRP A 30 -7.28 11.48 -20.38
CA TRP A 30 -7.88 12.81 -20.29
C TRP A 30 -9.36 12.73 -19.89
N THR A 31 -9.72 13.53 -18.90
CA THR A 31 -11.10 13.62 -18.42
C THR A 31 -11.92 14.54 -19.31
N MET A 32 -13.25 14.40 -19.21
CA MET A 32 -14.19 15.29 -19.91
C MET A 32 -13.98 16.77 -19.54
N GLY A 33 -13.48 17.07 -18.34
CA GLY A 33 -13.10 18.43 -17.94
C GLY A 33 -11.93 19.01 -18.75
N GLN A 34 -10.90 18.20 -19.01
CA GLN A 34 -9.77 18.60 -19.86
C GLN A 34 -10.19 18.72 -21.33
N CYS A 35 -11.06 17.82 -21.81
CA CYS A 35 -11.62 17.89 -23.16
C CYS A 35 -12.48 19.14 -23.36
N LYS A 36 -13.30 19.50 -22.35
CA LYS A 36 -14.09 20.74 -22.35
C LYS A 36 -13.20 21.96 -22.46
N GLN A 37 -12.15 22.03 -21.64
CA GLN A 37 -11.22 23.15 -21.66
C GLN A 37 -10.59 23.32 -23.05
N LEU A 38 -10.04 22.24 -23.63
CA LEU A 38 -9.45 22.29 -24.97
C LEU A 38 -10.48 22.77 -26.02
N LEU A 39 -11.71 22.28 -25.97
CA LEU A 39 -12.74 22.69 -26.94
C LEU A 39 -13.15 24.17 -26.78
N ASP A 40 -13.29 24.62 -25.54
CA ASP A 40 -13.65 26.00 -25.22
C ASP A 40 -12.53 26.94 -25.72
N ASP A 41 -11.26 26.58 -25.52
CA ASP A 41 -10.10 27.31 -26.04
C ASP A 41 -10.11 27.37 -27.58
N ILE A 42 -10.36 26.23 -28.26
CA ILE A 42 -10.46 26.17 -29.73
C ILE A 42 -11.57 27.09 -30.25
N LEU A 43 -12.74 27.07 -29.61
CA LEU A 43 -13.88 27.90 -30.01
C LEU A 43 -13.61 29.39 -29.78
N GLU A 44 -12.97 29.76 -28.68
CA GLU A 44 -12.60 31.15 -28.38
C GLU A 44 -11.64 31.71 -29.43
N VAL A 45 -10.59 30.96 -29.74
CA VAL A 45 -9.56 31.33 -30.72
C VAL A 45 -10.14 31.37 -32.14
N GLY A 46 -11.08 30.47 -32.46
CA GLY A 46 -11.81 30.46 -33.73
C GLY A 46 -12.71 31.69 -33.93
N LYS A 47 -13.36 32.19 -32.87
CA LYS A 47 -14.21 33.40 -32.90
C LYS A 47 -13.39 34.68 -32.96
N SER A 48 -12.23 34.70 -32.33
CA SER A 48 -11.39 35.91 -32.23
C SER A 48 -10.66 36.21 -33.54
N LYS A 49 -10.87 37.41 -34.09
CA LYS A 49 -10.06 37.93 -35.22
C LYS A 49 -8.69 38.47 -34.79
N LYS A 50 -8.45 38.63 -33.48
CA LYS A 50 -7.21 39.20 -32.93
C LYS A 50 -6.21 38.13 -32.50
N MET A 51 -6.69 36.96 -32.10
CA MET A 51 -5.81 35.83 -31.72
C MET A 51 -5.42 35.05 -32.98
N ASN A 52 -4.14 35.16 -33.34
CA ASN A 52 -3.57 34.50 -34.52
C ASN A 52 -2.84 33.19 -34.19
N ALA A 53 -2.57 32.94 -32.91
CA ALA A 53 -1.97 31.71 -32.42
C ALA A 53 -2.45 31.42 -30.98
N HIS A 54 -2.57 30.14 -30.64
CA HIS A 54 -2.85 29.68 -29.29
C HIS A 54 -1.96 28.49 -28.96
N PHE A 55 -1.17 28.63 -27.89
CA PHE A 55 -0.22 27.62 -27.47
C PHE A 55 -0.89 26.56 -26.61
N ILE A 56 -0.82 25.29 -27.04
CA ILE A 56 -1.46 24.16 -26.33
C ILE A 56 -0.47 23.24 -25.60
N GLY A 57 0.82 23.56 -25.61
CA GLY A 57 1.89 22.81 -24.94
C GLY A 57 3.02 22.38 -25.88
N SER A 58 3.77 21.36 -25.49
CA SER A 58 4.83 20.75 -26.30
C SER A 58 4.49 19.31 -26.70
N ILE A 59 5.14 18.87 -27.78
CA ILE A 59 5.18 17.47 -28.21
C ILE A 59 6.66 17.09 -28.32
N VAL A 60 7.03 16.00 -27.65
CA VAL A 60 8.41 15.48 -27.69
C VAL A 60 8.40 14.14 -28.36
N TYR A 61 9.25 13.96 -29.37
CA TYR A 61 9.33 12.72 -30.13
C TYR A 61 10.77 12.40 -30.52
N VAL A 62 10.97 11.15 -30.88
CA VAL A 62 12.24 10.60 -31.33
C VAL A 62 12.08 10.06 -32.74
N HIS A 63 13.07 10.31 -33.60
CA HIS A 63 13.17 9.63 -34.89
C HIS A 63 13.67 8.21 -34.67
N ASP A 64 12.88 7.20 -35.02
CA ASP A 64 13.41 5.84 -35.13
C ASP A 64 14.17 5.75 -36.46
N ASP A 65 15.47 6.03 -36.43
CA ASP A 65 16.40 5.89 -37.57
C ASP A 65 16.69 4.42 -37.93
N VAL A 66 15.76 3.51 -37.64
CA VAL A 66 15.87 2.18 -38.21
C VAL A 66 15.60 2.36 -39.70
N TYR A 67 16.62 2.05 -40.51
CA TYR A 67 16.53 1.84 -41.95
C TYR A 67 15.57 0.68 -42.27
N THR A 68 14.33 0.71 -41.79
CA THR A 68 13.25 -0.12 -42.27
C THR A 68 12.92 0.34 -43.68
N ALA A 69 12.85 -0.61 -44.60
CA ALA A 69 12.45 -0.41 -45.99
C ALA A 69 10.99 0.08 -46.16
N SER A 70 10.40 0.71 -45.14
CA SER A 70 9.09 1.33 -45.20
C SER A 70 9.22 2.74 -45.79
N ARG A 71 8.20 3.16 -46.55
CA ARG A 71 8.18 4.49 -47.18
C ARG A 71 7.77 5.60 -46.21
N ILE A 72 7.55 5.28 -44.92
CA ILE A 72 6.95 6.13 -43.90
C ILE A 72 7.97 6.38 -42.78
N LYS A 73 8.09 7.64 -42.36
CA LYS A 73 8.88 8.04 -41.19
C LYS A 73 8.04 7.80 -39.92
N GLU A 74 8.53 6.95 -39.03
CA GLU A 74 7.93 6.75 -37.71
C GLU A 74 8.50 7.77 -36.72
N LEU A 75 7.62 8.52 -36.06
CA LEU A 75 7.95 9.44 -34.98
C LEU A 75 7.42 8.86 -33.67
N THR A 76 8.31 8.37 -32.82
CA THR A 76 7.95 7.77 -31.55
C THR A 76 7.73 8.87 -30.52
N VAL A 77 6.47 9.03 -30.08
CA VAL A 77 6.04 10.10 -29.16
C VAL A 77 6.46 9.77 -27.72
N ILE A 78 7.24 10.65 -27.11
CA ILE A 78 7.76 10.56 -25.74
C ILE A 78 6.91 11.38 -24.77
N ASP A 79 6.41 12.54 -25.20
CA ASP A 79 5.48 13.37 -24.43
C ASP A 79 4.50 14.12 -25.35
N GLY A 80 3.33 14.49 -24.82
CA GLY A 80 2.25 15.11 -25.59
C GLY A 80 1.22 14.12 -26.17
N GLN A 81 1.36 12.82 -25.87
CA GLN A 81 0.50 11.77 -26.40
C GLN A 81 -1.01 11.96 -26.14
N GLN A 82 -1.38 12.49 -24.96
CA GLN A 82 -2.78 12.73 -24.60
C GLN A 82 -3.38 13.83 -25.48
N ARG A 83 -2.65 14.95 -25.66
CA ARG A 83 -3.06 16.06 -26.53
C ARG A 83 -3.22 15.61 -27.98
N LEU A 84 -2.23 14.87 -28.49
CA LEU A 84 -2.24 14.36 -29.86
C LEU A 84 -3.44 13.42 -30.11
N THR A 85 -3.74 12.56 -29.14
CA THR A 85 -4.90 11.67 -29.19
C THR A 85 -6.20 12.49 -29.17
N THR A 86 -6.35 13.48 -28.29
CA THR A 86 -7.56 14.32 -28.24
C THR A 86 -7.78 15.12 -29.52
N LEU A 87 -6.72 15.70 -30.09
CA LEU A 87 -6.81 16.41 -31.38
C LEU A 87 -7.26 15.46 -32.49
N THR A 88 -6.76 14.22 -32.50
CA THR A 88 -7.21 13.18 -33.43
C THR A 88 -8.69 12.87 -33.25
N ILE A 89 -9.20 12.80 -32.02
CA ILE A 89 -10.64 12.63 -31.72
C ILE A 89 -11.46 13.81 -32.27
N VAL A 90 -10.99 15.05 -32.13
CA VAL A 90 -11.67 16.23 -32.67
C VAL A 90 -11.76 16.16 -34.20
N TYR A 91 -10.66 15.81 -34.88
CA TYR A 91 -10.67 15.62 -36.34
C TYR A 91 -11.59 14.47 -36.76
N LEU A 92 -11.68 13.37 -35.99
CA LEU A 92 -12.62 12.28 -36.24
C LEU A 92 -14.08 12.73 -36.17
N VAL A 93 -14.43 13.56 -35.18
CA VAL A 93 -15.78 14.11 -35.05
C VAL A 93 -16.10 15.03 -36.23
N LEU A 94 -15.15 15.90 -36.62
CA LEU A 94 -15.31 16.77 -37.79
C LEU A 94 -15.47 15.98 -39.08
N HIS A 95 -14.72 14.88 -39.23
CA HIS A 95 -14.85 13.97 -40.37
C HIS A 95 -16.23 13.29 -40.42
N ARG A 96 -16.78 12.85 -39.27
CA ARG A 96 -18.15 12.29 -39.24
C ARG A 96 -19.20 13.36 -39.58
N LEU A 97 -19.09 14.55 -38.99
CA LEU A 97 -20.00 15.65 -39.30
C LEU A 97 -19.91 16.04 -40.79
N ALA A 98 -18.73 16.05 -41.39
CA ALA A 98 -18.56 16.33 -42.82
C ALA A 98 -19.25 15.28 -43.71
N LYS A 99 -19.29 14.00 -43.29
CA LYS A 99 -20.07 12.96 -43.96
C LYS A 99 -21.57 13.21 -43.82
N ASP A 100 -22.05 13.54 -42.63
CA ASP A 100 -23.47 13.82 -42.36
C ASP A 100 -23.96 15.03 -43.18
N LEU A 101 -23.08 16.01 -43.43
CA LEU A 101 -23.33 17.19 -44.27
C LEU A 101 -23.11 16.95 -45.78
N ASN A 102 -22.76 15.73 -46.21
CA ASN A 102 -22.41 15.39 -47.58
C ASN A 102 -21.32 16.28 -48.22
N ASN A 103 -20.37 16.78 -47.42
CA ASN A 103 -19.26 17.60 -47.90
C ASN A 103 -18.03 16.72 -48.22
N GLU A 104 -18.03 16.09 -49.40
CA GLU A 104 -16.96 15.17 -49.82
C GLU A 104 -15.56 15.80 -49.84
N VAL A 105 -15.47 17.10 -50.14
CA VAL A 105 -14.18 17.82 -50.14
C VAL A 105 -13.59 17.83 -48.74
N LEU A 106 -14.37 18.22 -47.74
CA LEU A 106 -13.93 18.28 -46.35
C LEU A 106 -13.67 16.89 -45.75
N VAL A 107 -14.46 15.88 -46.15
CA VAL A 107 -14.23 14.47 -45.76
C VAL A 107 -12.85 14.01 -46.23
N ASN A 108 -12.54 14.21 -47.51
CA ASN A 108 -11.26 13.80 -48.09
C ASN A 108 -10.10 14.61 -47.51
N GLU A 109 -10.26 15.92 -47.32
CA GLU A 109 -9.26 16.79 -46.70
C GLU A 109 -8.88 16.28 -45.31
N ILE A 110 -9.87 16.07 -44.42
CA ILE A 110 -9.58 15.64 -43.04
C ILE A 110 -8.98 14.24 -43.01
N SER A 111 -9.55 13.32 -43.79
CA SER A 111 -9.11 11.93 -43.83
C SER A 111 -7.67 11.82 -44.32
N GLU A 112 -7.37 12.36 -45.49
CA GLU A 112 -6.06 12.23 -46.14
C GLU A 112 -4.96 13.08 -45.49
N THR A 113 -5.32 14.18 -44.82
CA THR A 113 -4.34 15.09 -44.21
C THR A 113 -4.03 14.71 -42.77
N TYR A 114 -5.04 14.37 -41.95
CA TYR A 114 -4.88 14.29 -40.49
C TYR A 114 -5.08 12.88 -39.91
N LEU A 115 -5.87 12.01 -40.56
CA LEU A 115 -6.27 10.74 -39.98
C LEU A 115 -5.55 9.52 -40.57
N ILE A 116 -5.37 9.48 -41.89
CA ILE A 116 -4.82 8.32 -42.59
C ILE A 116 -3.67 8.66 -43.55
N ASN A 117 -2.74 7.71 -43.70
CA ASN A 117 -1.74 7.69 -44.75
C ASN A 117 -2.27 6.86 -45.93
N LYS A 118 -2.86 7.52 -46.93
CA LYS A 118 -3.60 6.89 -48.07
C LYS A 118 -2.85 5.78 -48.80
N PHE A 119 -1.54 5.92 -48.98
CA PHE A 119 -0.72 5.01 -49.78
C PHE A 119 -0.01 3.92 -48.94
N SER A 120 -0.39 3.78 -47.67
CA SER A 120 0.22 2.84 -46.74
C SER A 120 -0.58 1.54 -46.63
N PRO A 121 0.07 0.41 -46.27
CA PRO A 121 -0.64 -0.83 -45.93
C PRO A 121 -1.68 -0.60 -44.83
N GLU A 122 -2.75 -1.42 -44.78
CA GLU A 122 -3.81 -1.35 -43.76
C GLU A 122 -3.27 -1.27 -42.32
N GLU A 123 -2.16 -1.97 -42.04
CA GLU A 123 -1.49 -2.00 -40.73
C GLU A 123 -0.80 -0.67 -40.35
N GLU A 124 -0.46 0.17 -41.33
CA GLU A 124 0.22 1.46 -41.17
C GLU A 124 -0.65 2.64 -41.65
N LYS A 125 -1.94 2.38 -41.90
CA LYS A 125 -2.85 3.34 -42.50
C LYS A 125 -3.19 4.49 -41.57
N LEU A 126 -3.16 4.27 -40.26
CA LEU A 126 -3.44 5.32 -39.27
C LEU A 126 -2.25 6.27 -39.12
N LYS A 127 -2.51 7.57 -39.10
CA LYS A 127 -1.47 8.58 -38.88
C LYS A 127 -1.01 8.64 -37.43
N LEU A 128 -1.93 8.43 -36.48
CA LEU A 128 -1.63 8.18 -35.08
C LEU A 128 -1.81 6.69 -34.80
N ARG A 129 -0.74 6.01 -34.38
CA ARG A 129 -0.77 4.63 -33.90
C ARG A 129 -0.77 4.66 -32.37
N PRO A 130 -1.92 4.45 -31.72
CA PRO A 130 -2.00 4.46 -30.27
C PRO A 130 -1.56 3.11 -29.67
N THR A 131 -1.59 3.00 -28.34
CA THR A 131 -1.43 1.74 -27.60
C THR A 131 -2.54 0.73 -27.97
N GLU A 132 -2.31 -0.59 -27.80
CA GLU A 132 -3.24 -1.65 -28.26
C GLU A 132 -4.70 -1.46 -27.82
N ASN A 133 -4.94 -1.07 -26.57
CA ASN A 133 -6.30 -0.84 -26.06
C ASN A 133 -7.01 0.32 -26.79
N ASN A 134 -6.29 1.41 -27.03
CA ASN A 134 -6.81 2.57 -27.75
C ASN A 134 -6.89 2.31 -29.25
N ASP A 135 -6.05 1.43 -29.81
CA ASP A 135 -6.05 1.08 -31.22
C ASP A 135 -7.36 0.41 -31.63
N ARG A 136 -7.91 -0.48 -30.78
CA ARG A 136 -9.24 -1.07 -30.99
C ARG A 136 -10.33 -0.01 -31.02
N ALA A 137 -10.34 0.89 -30.04
CA ALA A 137 -11.33 1.97 -29.96
C ALA A 137 -11.21 2.95 -31.15
N LEU A 138 -10.00 3.33 -31.54
CA LEU A 138 -9.75 4.25 -32.64
C LEU A 138 -10.12 3.64 -34.00
N LYS A 139 -9.75 2.37 -34.23
CA LYS A 139 -10.16 1.61 -35.43
C LYS A 139 -11.67 1.46 -35.50
N TYR A 140 -12.33 1.19 -34.37
CA TYR A 140 -13.79 1.17 -34.29
C TYR A 140 -14.39 2.53 -34.69
N LEU A 141 -13.87 3.65 -34.18
CA LEU A 141 -14.38 4.98 -34.53
C LEU A 141 -14.20 5.36 -36.01
N LEU A 142 -13.18 4.80 -36.66
CA LEU A 142 -12.89 5.00 -38.09
C LEU A 142 -13.74 4.12 -39.01
N ARG A 143 -14.13 2.93 -38.54
CA ARG A 143 -15.09 2.08 -39.26
C ARG A 143 -16.46 2.78 -39.25
N SER A 144 -17.08 2.87 -40.43
CA SER A 144 -18.32 3.62 -40.64
C SER A 144 -19.58 2.77 -40.43
N ASP A 145 -19.45 1.55 -39.90
CA ASP A 145 -20.59 0.67 -39.66
C ASP A 145 -21.25 1.02 -38.34
N GLU A 146 -22.48 1.53 -38.43
CA GLU A 146 -23.36 1.86 -37.30
C GLU A 146 -23.97 0.62 -36.61
N THR A 147 -23.61 -0.59 -37.06
CA THR A 147 -24.25 -1.85 -36.68
C THR A 147 -23.51 -2.63 -35.59
N GLU A 148 -22.26 -2.29 -35.28
CA GLU A 148 -21.50 -2.88 -34.18
C GLU A 148 -21.50 -1.94 -32.97
N GLU A 149 -21.99 -2.40 -31.81
CA GLU A 149 -21.80 -1.68 -30.54
C GLU A 149 -20.40 -1.98 -29.97
N TYR A 150 -19.67 -0.94 -29.57
CA TYR A 150 -18.41 -1.11 -28.84
C TYR A 150 -18.72 -1.52 -27.39
N SER A 151 -18.50 -2.79 -27.05
CA SER A 151 -18.88 -3.38 -25.76
C SER A 151 -18.00 -2.98 -24.57
N ASP A 152 -16.79 -2.49 -24.83
CA ASP A 152 -15.79 -2.23 -23.79
C ASP A 152 -15.83 -0.77 -23.31
N PHE A 153 -15.59 -0.53 -22.02
CA PHE A 153 -15.45 0.83 -21.50
C PHE A 153 -14.17 1.48 -22.03
N SER A 154 -14.28 2.64 -22.67
CA SER A 154 -13.14 3.41 -23.17
C SER A 154 -13.37 4.90 -23.05
N LYS A 155 -12.48 5.59 -22.30
CA LYS A 155 -12.46 7.05 -22.20
C LYS A 155 -12.32 7.75 -23.56
N LEU A 156 -11.72 7.07 -24.54
CA LEU A 156 -11.58 7.59 -25.90
C LEU A 156 -12.97 7.71 -26.55
N ILE A 157 -13.83 6.69 -26.37
CA ILE A 157 -15.20 6.68 -26.88
C ILE A 157 -16.08 7.71 -26.14
N ASP A 158 -15.97 7.79 -24.81
CA ASP A 158 -16.72 8.78 -24.03
C ASP A 158 -16.41 10.22 -24.46
N ASN A 159 -15.12 10.53 -24.61
CA ASN A 159 -14.69 11.84 -25.06
C ASN A 159 -15.07 12.10 -26.52
N PHE A 160 -15.03 11.09 -27.39
CA PHE A 160 -15.55 11.21 -28.76
C PHE A 160 -17.03 11.59 -28.76
N ASN A 161 -17.86 10.91 -27.96
CA ASN A 161 -19.29 11.21 -27.81
C ASN A 161 -19.53 12.62 -27.26
N TYR A 162 -18.70 13.06 -26.30
CA TYR A 162 -18.73 14.43 -25.79
C TYR A 162 -18.47 15.47 -26.89
N PHE A 163 -17.41 15.30 -27.68
CA PHE A 163 -17.11 16.19 -28.80
C PHE A 163 -18.20 16.14 -29.87
N LYS A 164 -18.74 14.96 -30.19
CA LYS A 164 -19.87 14.78 -31.13
C LYS A 164 -21.11 15.57 -30.69
N GLY A 165 -21.40 15.60 -29.38
CA GLY A 165 -22.53 16.38 -28.85
C GLY A 165 -22.31 17.90 -28.80
N ARG A 166 -21.06 18.36 -28.90
CA ARG A 166 -20.68 19.78 -28.78
C ARG A 166 -20.30 20.44 -30.09
N ILE A 167 -19.78 19.68 -31.06
CA ILE A 167 -19.41 20.15 -32.39
C ILE A 167 -20.61 19.91 -33.31
N THR A 168 -21.22 20.99 -33.78
CA THR A 168 -22.46 20.98 -34.56
C THR A 168 -22.28 21.69 -35.90
N GLU A 169 -23.27 21.57 -36.78
CA GLU A 169 -23.31 22.28 -38.07
C GLU A 169 -23.18 23.81 -37.90
N GLU A 170 -23.62 24.37 -36.78
CA GLU A 170 -23.53 25.82 -36.52
C GLU A 170 -22.10 26.28 -36.17
N ASN A 171 -21.28 25.41 -35.58
CA ASN A 171 -20.00 25.80 -34.99
C ASN A 171 -18.77 25.13 -35.61
N TYR A 172 -18.91 24.11 -36.45
CA TYR A 172 -17.76 23.36 -36.99
C TYR A 172 -16.76 24.24 -37.77
N GLN A 173 -17.23 25.27 -38.49
CA GLN A 173 -16.34 26.21 -39.18
C GLN A 173 -15.51 27.04 -38.19
N THR A 174 -16.08 27.36 -37.03
CA THR A 174 -15.36 28.04 -35.95
C THR A 174 -14.30 27.12 -35.35
N VAL A 175 -14.64 25.84 -35.17
CA VAL A 175 -13.70 24.80 -34.69
C VAL A 175 -12.53 24.64 -35.66
N LEU A 176 -12.79 24.49 -36.96
CA LEU A 176 -11.74 24.39 -38.00
C LEU A 176 -10.82 25.62 -37.98
N LYS A 177 -11.39 26.83 -37.92
CA LYS A 177 -10.60 28.07 -37.79
C LYS A 177 -9.77 28.09 -36.51
N GLY A 178 -10.32 27.60 -35.40
CA GLY A 178 -9.60 27.49 -34.13
C GLY A 178 -8.42 26.52 -34.22
N LEU A 179 -8.62 25.33 -34.80
CA LEU A 179 -7.58 24.32 -35.02
C LEU A 179 -6.40 24.86 -35.83
N SER A 180 -6.66 25.62 -36.90
CA SER A 180 -5.62 26.25 -37.75
C SER A 180 -4.72 27.26 -37.04
N LYS A 181 -5.12 27.70 -35.85
CA LYS A 181 -4.40 28.66 -35.01
C LYS A 181 -3.73 28.00 -33.81
N LEU A 182 -3.91 26.70 -33.59
CA LEU A 182 -3.22 26.01 -32.51
C LEU A 182 -1.75 25.80 -32.85
N MET A 183 -0.88 26.06 -31.88
CA MET A 183 0.55 25.85 -31.98
C MET A 183 1.07 25.04 -30.80
N PHE A 184 2.09 24.25 -31.03
CA PHE A 184 2.91 23.65 -29.98
C PHE A 184 4.39 23.87 -30.27
N VAL A 185 5.21 23.63 -29.25
CA VAL A 185 6.65 23.47 -29.41
C VAL A 185 6.92 21.99 -29.70
N GLU A 186 7.37 21.68 -30.91
CA GLU A 186 7.91 20.35 -31.21
C GLU A 186 9.34 20.26 -30.71
N VAL A 187 9.66 19.14 -30.07
CA VAL A 187 11.01 18.80 -29.64
C VAL A 187 11.40 17.48 -30.27
N SER A 188 12.32 17.54 -31.23
CA SER A 188 12.93 16.35 -31.84
C SER A 188 14.19 15.97 -31.08
N LEU A 189 14.23 14.68 -30.71
CA LEU A 189 15.34 14.05 -30.02
C LEU A 189 16.09 13.09 -30.95
N ASP A 190 17.41 13.13 -30.86
CA ASP A 190 18.34 12.23 -31.55
C ASP A 190 18.80 11.16 -30.55
N ARG A 191 18.50 9.87 -30.77
CA ARG A 191 18.84 8.80 -29.81
C ARG A 191 20.34 8.64 -29.57
N GLU A 192 21.18 9.08 -30.50
CA GLU A 192 22.64 8.96 -30.37
C GLU A 192 23.25 10.09 -29.52
N LYS A 193 22.56 11.23 -29.41
CA LYS A 193 23.09 12.44 -28.75
C LYS A 193 22.28 12.88 -27.54
N ASP A 194 20.99 12.66 -27.57
CA ASP A 194 20.05 13.03 -26.52
C ASP A 194 19.67 11.78 -25.72
N ASP A 195 19.52 11.92 -24.41
CA ASP A 195 18.97 10.87 -23.54
C ASP A 195 17.45 11.10 -23.40
N PRO A 196 16.60 10.34 -24.14
CA PRO A 196 15.16 10.56 -24.13
C PRO A 196 14.54 10.35 -22.75
N GLN A 197 15.14 9.48 -21.94
CA GLN A 197 14.68 9.20 -20.59
C GLN A 197 14.89 10.40 -19.66
N ARG A 198 16.09 10.99 -19.66
CA ARG A 198 16.37 12.20 -18.85
C ARG A 198 15.47 13.37 -19.23
N ILE A 199 15.23 13.54 -20.53
CA ILE A 199 14.36 14.60 -21.04
C ILE A 199 12.92 14.35 -20.58
N PHE A 200 12.43 13.11 -20.68
CA PHE A 200 11.11 12.74 -20.17
C PHE A 200 10.96 12.98 -18.66
N GLU A 201 11.95 12.61 -17.85
CA GLU A 201 11.95 12.87 -16.40
C GLU A 201 11.89 14.37 -16.10
N SER A 202 12.66 15.19 -16.82
CA SER A 202 12.69 16.64 -16.64
C SER A 202 11.34 17.30 -16.98
N LEU A 203 10.68 16.85 -18.04
CA LEU A 203 9.41 17.41 -18.50
C LEU A 203 8.25 17.04 -17.56
N ASN A 204 8.20 15.79 -17.09
CA ASN A 204 7.14 15.34 -16.19
C ASN A 204 7.23 15.94 -14.78
N SER A 205 8.37 16.49 -14.38
CA SER A 205 8.51 17.16 -13.08
C SER A 205 7.62 18.41 -12.92
N THR A 206 7.02 18.91 -14.01
CA THR A 206 6.22 20.14 -14.05
C THR A 206 4.74 19.91 -14.39
N GLY A 207 4.31 18.65 -14.61
CA GLY A 207 2.96 18.27 -15.05
C GLY A 207 2.16 17.43 -14.04
N LEU A 208 1.10 16.76 -14.53
CA LEU A 208 0.38 15.72 -13.76
C LEU A 208 1.36 14.60 -13.41
N GLU A 209 1.59 14.36 -12.12
CA GLU A 209 2.53 13.33 -11.66
C GLU A 209 2.15 11.95 -12.20
N LEU A 210 3.11 11.30 -12.85
CA LEU A 210 3.00 9.89 -13.23
C LEU A 210 3.09 9.01 -11.99
N ALA A 211 2.36 7.88 -12.01
CA ALA A 211 2.54 6.90 -10.95
C ALA A 211 3.97 6.35 -10.99
N GLN A 212 4.50 5.94 -9.83
CA GLN A 212 5.85 5.35 -9.75
C GLN A 212 6.00 4.13 -10.67
N ALA A 213 4.94 3.30 -10.78
CA ALA A 213 4.89 2.20 -11.73
C ALA A 213 5.07 2.66 -13.19
N ASP A 214 4.45 3.77 -13.61
CA ASP A 214 4.61 4.30 -14.97
C ASP A 214 6.05 4.77 -15.21
N LEU A 215 6.67 5.44 -14.22
CA LEU A 215 8.08 5.85 -14.31
C LEU A 215 9.01 4.64 -14.47
N ILE A 216 8.76 3.56 -13.73
CA ILE A 216 9.52 2.31 -13.82
C ILE A 216 9.30 1.64 -15.19
N ARG A 217 8.05 1.56 -15.68
CA ARG A 217 7.73 1.03 -17.01
C ARG A 217 8.49 1.79 -18.10
N ASN A 218 8.47 3.12 -18.03
CA ASN A 218 9.17 3.97 -18.98
C ASN A 218 10.68 3.74 -18.93
N TYR A 219 11.24 3.65 -17.71
CA TYR A 219 12.66 3.42 -17.53
C TYR A 219 13.15 2.12 -18.17
N ILE A 220 12.46 1.00 -17.90
CA ILE A 220 12.90 -0.31 -18.40
C ILE A 220 12.69 -0.47 -19.92
N LEU A 221 11.79 0.31 -20.54
CA LEU A 221 11.43 0.15 -21.96
C LEU A 221 12.06 1.22 -22.89
N MET A 222 12.29 2.45 -22.44
CA MET A 222 12.76 3.55 -23.31
C MET A 222 14.12 3.29 -23.96
N GLY A 223 15.01 2.57 -23.28
CA GLY A 223 16.35 2.23 -23.80
C GLY A 223 16.38 1.07 -24.81
N LEU A 224 15.25 0.39 -25.04
CA LEU A 224 15.18 -0.80 -25.89
C LEU A 224 14.74 -0.47 -27.32
N ASN A 225 15.09 -1.33 -28.28
CA ASN A 225 14.51 -1.28 -29.62
C ASN A 225 13.05 -1.76 -29.60
N ARG A 226 12.28 -1.46 -30.65
CA ARG A 226 10.83 -1.76 -30.71
C ARG A 226 10.48 -3.24 -30.51
N ARG A 227 11.29 -4.16 -31.05
CA ARG A 227 11.07 -5.61 -30.91
C ARG A 227 11.22 -6.04 -29.45
N ASP A 228 12.29 -5.58 -28.80
CA ASP A 228 12.58 -5.90 -27.41
C ASP A 228 11.62 -5.19 -26.44
N GLN A 229 11.18 -3.96 -26.75
CA GLN A 229 10.12 -3.26 -26.01
C GLN A 229 8.85 -4.11 -25.95
N ASN A 230 8.36 -4.58 -27.09
CA ASN A 230 7.16 -5.43 -27.15
C ASN A 230 7.38 -6.74 -26.39
N LYS A 231 8.56 -7.37 -26.54
CA LYS A 231 8.90 -8.60 -25.83
C LYS A 231 8.87 -8.42 -24.32
N ILE A 232 9.51 -7.38 -23.79
CA ILE A 232 9.55 -7.12 -22.34
C ILE A 232 8.18 -6.71 -21.81
N TYR A 233 7.46 -5.86 -22.55
CA TYR A 233 6.11 -5.44 -22.16
C TYR A 233 5.17 -6.63 -22.04
N GLN A 234 5.01 -7.43 -23.10
CA GLN A 234 4.05 -8.55 -23.12
C GLN A 234 4.43 -9.67 -22.14
N ASN A 235 5.71 -10.02 -22.05
CA ASN A 235 6.13 -11.18 -21.25
C ASN A 235 6.28 -10.87 -19.75
N TYR A 236 6.51 -9.61 -19.37
CA TYR A 236 6.79 -9.23 -17.99
C TYR A 236 5.84 -8.15 -17.50
N TRP A 237 5.85 -6.97 -18.12
CA TRP A 237 5.17 -5.81 -17.56
C TRP A 237 3.64 -5.92 -17.57
N GLU A 238 3.05 -6.34 -18.69
CA GLU A 238 1.61 -6.55 -18.82
C GLU A 238 1.10 -7.57 -17.79
N LEU A 239 1.89 -8.64 -17.56
CA LEU A 239 1.57 -9.63 -16.54
C LEU A 239 1.62 -9.04 -15.13
N ILE A 240 2.61 -8.18 -14.85
CA ILE A 240 2.71 -7.48 -13.56
C ILE A 240 1.51 -6.54 -13.38
N GLU A 241 1.14 -5.75 -14.39
CA GLU A 241 -0.03 -4.85 -14.34
C GLU A 241 -1.33 -5.60 -14.09
N LYS A 242 -1.50 -6.75 -14.77
CA LYS A 242 -2.69 -7.58 -14.61
C LYS A 242 -2.78 -8.23 -13.23
N LEU A 243 -1.66 -8.73 -12.71
CA LEU A 243 -1.63 -9.47 -11.44
C LEU A 243 -1.56 -8.56 -10.22
N ALA A 244 -0.87 -7.42 -10.29
CA ALA A 244 -0.83 -6.41 -9.23
C ALA A 244 -2.00 -5.43 -9.34
N LYS A 245 -3.22 -5.95 -9.49
CA LYS A 245 -4.46 -5.17 -9.54
C LYS A 245 -5.42 -5.67 -8.46
N ASP A 246 -5.93 -4.74 -7.67
CA ASP A 246 -7.04 -5.00 -6.76
C ASP A 246 -8.31 -5.13 -7.60
N GLU A 247 -8.84 -6.33 -7.71
CA GLU A 247 -10.00 -6.61 -8.56
C GLU A 247 -11.30 -6.09 -7.95
N THR A 248 -11.35 -5.94 -6.63
CA THR A 248 -12.54 -5.46 -5.91
C THR A 248 -12.67 -3.94 -6.05
N LEU A 249 -11.56 -3.22 -5.87
CA LEU A 249 -11.52 -1.76 -6.02
C LEU A 249 -11.28 -1.32 -7.47
N ASN A 250 -10.89 -2.24 -8.36
CA ASN A 250 -10.47 -1.98 -9.73
C ASN A 250 -9.29 -0.97 -9.81
N VAL A 251 -8.37 -1.03 -8.85
CA VAL A 251 -7.22 -0.11 -8.70
C VAL A 251 -5.90 -0.84 -8.93
N SER A 252 -4.97 -0.19 -9.66
CA SER A 252 -3.60 -0.70 -9.84
C SER A 252 -2.80 -0.59 -8.54
N ARG A 253 -2.16 -1.70 -8.16
CA ARG A 253 -1.28 -1.83 -6.99
C ARG A 253 0.17 -2.07 -7.39
N VAL A 254 0.53 -1.85 -8.66
CA VAL A 254 1.91 -2.08 -9.17
C VAL A 254 2.94 -1.26 -8.38
N SER A 255 2.65 0.01 -8.09
CA SER A 255 3.57 0.86 -7.29
C SER A 255 3.77 0.32 -5.87
N ASP A 256 2.72 -0.19 -5.24
CA ASP A 256 2.78 -0.81 -3.90
C ASP A 256 3.57 -2.12 -3.95
N PHE A 257 3.29 -2.97 -4.95
CA PHE A 257 4.00 -4.23 -5.17
C PHE A 257 5.51 -4.05 -5.38
N ILE A 258 5.91 -3.12 -6.27
CA ILE A 258 7.35 -2.88 -6.50
C ILE A 258 8.01 -2.33 -5.25
N ARG A 259 7.33 -1.48 -4.48
CA ARG A 259 7.83 -1.02 -3.19
C ARG A 259 8.03 -2.17 -2.20
N ASP A 260 7.08 -3.10 -2.12
CA ASP A 260 7.18 -4.28 -1.24
C ASP A 260 8.30 -5.23 -1.71
N TYR A 261 8.48 -5.39 -3.02
CA TYR A 261 9.60 -6.12 -3.61
C TYR A 261 10.94 -5.49 -3.28
N LEU A 262 11.09 -4.17 -3.47
CA LEU A 262 12.31 -3.45 -3.10
C LEU A 262 12.57 -3.50 -1.59
N THR A 263 11.53 -3.53 -0.76
CA THR A 263 11.66 -3.67 0.69
C THR A 263 12.36 -4.96 1.08
N LEU A 264 12.01 -6.08 0.43
CA LEU A 264 12.69 -7.36 0.60
C LEU A 264 14.14 -7.30 0.14
N GLU A 265 14.34 -6.77 -1.06
CA GLU A 265 15.61 -6.86 -1.75
C GLU A 265 16.66 -5.87 -1.20
N ASN A 266 16.23 -4.70 -0.69
CA ASN A 266 17.13 -3.65 -0.21
C ASN A 266 17.29 -3.64 1.31
N LYS A 267 16.43 -4.36 2.05
CA LYS A 267 16.34 -4.28 3.51
C LYS A 267 16.09 -2.85 4.01
N ASN A 268 15.46 -2.04 3.17
CA ASN A 268 15.04 -0.69 3.46
C ASN A 268 13.69 -0.46 2.80
N ILE A 269 12.81 0.28 3.46
CA ILE A 269 11.46 0.55 2.98
C ILE A 269 11.50 1.82 2.12
N PRO A 270 11.29 1.73 0.79
CA PRO A 270 11.30 2.91 -0.04
C PRO A 270 10.19 3.87 0.35
N ASN A 271 10.48 5.18 0.29
CA ASN A 271 9.42 6.18 0.38
C ASN A 271 8.51 6.05 -0.86
N LYS A 272 7.18 6.15 -0.68
CA LYS A 272 6.20 6.02 -1.77
C LYS A 272 6.50 6.94 -2.97
N GLY A 273 7.06 8.13 -2.76
CA GLY A 273 7.42 9.05 -3.84
C GLY A 273 8.80 8.79 -4.48
N LYS A 274 9.61 7.90 -3.89
CA LYS A 274 11.00 7.61 -4.33
C LYS A 274 11.22 6.19 -4.82
N VAL A 275 10.16 5.37 -4.89
CA VAL A 275 10.22 3.96 -5.36
C VAL A 275 10.94 3.87 -6.70
N TYR A 276 10.63 4.78 -7.63
CA TYR A 276 11.29 4.86 -8.92
C TYR A 276 12.81 5.07 -8.81
N LEU A 277 13.24 6.04 -7.99
CA LEU A 277 14.66 6.39 -7.84
C LEU A 277 15.44 5.22 -7.23
N GLU A 278 14.86 4.54 -6.24
CA GLU A 278 15.48 3.37 -5.61
C GLU A 278 15.53 2.16 -6.56
N PHE A 279 14.48 1.96 -7.37
CA PHE A 279 14.49 0.96 -8.42
C PHE A 279 15.63 1.21 -9.43
N LYS A 280 15.76 2.46 -9.91
CA LYS A 280 16.79 2.88 -10.86
C LYS A 280 18.21 2.72 -10.30
N ALA A 281 18.40 3.05 -9.02
CA ALA A 281 19.69 2.89 -8.35
C ALA A 281 20.13 1.42 -8.24
N LYS A 282 19.17 0.51 -8.02
CA LYS A 282 19.46 -0.94 -7.89
C LYS A 282 19.57 -1.67 -9.22
N TYR A 283 18.73 -1.30 -10.19
CA TYR A 283 18.67 -1.93 -11.50
C TYR A 283 19.07 -0.93 -12.58
N PRO A 284 20.36 -0.50 -12.63
CA PRO A 284 20.82 0.38 -13.68
C PRO A 284 20.63 -0.27 -15.05
N THR A 285 20.36 0.57 -16.06
CA THR A 285 20.02 0.14 -17.41
C THR A 285 21.21 -0.61 -18.01
N THR A 286 21.06 -1.92 -18.13
CA THR A 286 22.11 -2.82 -18.61
C THR A 286 21.55 -3.70 -19.74
N THR A 287 22.33 -4.64 -20.24
CA THR A 287 21.98 -5.49 -21.40
C THR A 287 20.61 -6.18 -21.24
N LEU A 288 19.94 -6.49 -22.36
CA LEU A 288 18.61 -7.12 -22.38
C LEU A 288 18.54 -8.38 -21.49
N GLY A 289 19.59 -9.20 -21.48
CA GLY A 289 19.65 -10.42 -20.69
C GLY A 289 19.63 -10.16 -19.18
N GLU A 290 20.33 -9.14 -18.71
CA GLU A 290 20.32 -8.74 -17.29
C GLU A 290 18.98 -8.15 -16.89
N LEU A 291 18.35 -7.36 -17.77
CA LEU A 291 17.00 -6.84 -17.53
C LEU A 291 15.98 -7.99 -17.37
N GLU A 292 16.04 -9.01 -18.23
CA GLU A 292 15.16 -10.19 -18.12
C GLU A 292 15.39 -10.96 -16.82
N GLN A 293 16.64 -11.11 -16.37
CA GLN A 293 16.96 -11.73 -15.08
C GLN A 293 16.40 -10.91 -13.91
N ASN A 294 16.57 -9.59 -13.93
CA ASN A 294 16.06 -8.69 -12.88
C ASN A 294 14.53 -8.72 -12.81
N LEU A 295 13.85 -8.76 -13.96
CA LEU A 295 12.38 -8.83 -14.04
C LEU A 295 11.83 -10.22 -13.71
N ALA A 296 12.63 -11.29 -13.80
CA ALA A 296 12.19 -12.65 -13.51
C ALA A 296 11.77 -12.83 -12.03
N GLY A 297 12.55 -12.27 -11.09
CA GLY A 297 12.22 -12.29 -9.66
C GLY A 297 10.91 -11.57 -9.37
N ILE A 298 10.73 -10.38 -9.94
CA ILE A 298 9.50 -9.58 -9.85
C ILE A 298 8.31 -10.36 -10.42
N LYS A 299 8.48 -10.98 -11.59
CA LYS A 299 7.45 -11.78 -12.26
C LYS A 299 7.05 -13.02 -11.47
N SER A 300 7.96 -13.63 -10.71
CA SER A 300 7.61 -14.76 -9.84
C SER A 300 6.75 -14.28 -8.68
N LEU A 301 7.22 -13.27 -7.94
CA LEU A 301 6.59 -12.81 -6.71
C LEU A 301 5.24 -12.12 -6.94
N VAL A 302 5.01 -11.49 -8.10
CA VAL A 302 3.72 -10.84 -8.39
C VAL A 302 2.56 -11.84 -8.42
N LYS A 303 2.82 -13.12 -8.73
CA LYS A 303 1.79 -14.18 -8.70
C LYS A 303 1.31 -14.43 -7.26
N HIS A 304 2.24 -14.42 -6.31
CA HIS A 304 1.91 -14.57 -4.88
C HIS A 304 1.26 -13.29 -4.35
N TYR A 305 1.76 -12.13 -4.78
CA TYR A 305 1.15 -10.83 -4.45
C TYR A 305 -0.32 -10.77 -4.89
N ASN A 306 -0.65 -11.24 -6.11
CA ASN A 306 -2.02 -11.29 -6.60
C ASN A 306 -2.95 -12.05 -5.65
N LYS A 307 -2.50 -13.17 -5.09
CA LYS A 307 -3.28 -13.97 -4.13
C LYS A 307 -3.41 -13.28 -2.77
N LEU A 308 -2.43 -12.46 -2.36
CA LEU A 308 -2.51 -11.67 -1.13
C LEU A 308 -3.53 -10.54 -1.24
N ILE A 309 -3.55 -9.84 -2.37
CA ILE A 309 -4.51 -8.75 -2.61
C ILE A 309 -5.90 -9.27 -3.02
N ASN A 310 -5.96 -10.42 -3.71
CA ASN A 310 -7.19 -11.08 -4.15
C ASN A 310 -7.21 -12.55 -3.65
N PRO A 311 -7.51 -12.79 -2.36
CA PRO A 311 -7.54 -14.15 -1.79
C PRO A 311 -8.41 -15.15 -2.57
N LYS A 312 -9.48 -14.69 -3.23
CA LYS A 312 -10.33 -15.52 -4.12
C LYS A 312 -9.58 -16.25 -5.23
N ASN A 313 -8.42 -15.75 -5.64
CA ASN A 313 -7.58 -16.38 -6.66
C ASN A 313 -6.75 -17.55 -6.10
N GLU A 314 -6.78 -17.78 -4.78
CA GLU A 314 -6.21 -18.96 -4.16
C GLU A 314 -7.13 -20.17 -4.30
N THR A 315 -6.58 -21.23 -4.89
CA THR A 315 -7.25 -22.50 -5.13
C THR A 315 -7.49 -23.30 -3.85
N ASP A 316 -6.51 -23.34 -2.94
CA ASP A 316 -6.60 -24.10 -1.70
C ASP A 316 -7.49 -23.39 -0.68
N LYS A 317 -8.54 -24.08 -0.21
CA LYS A 317 -9.55 -23.47 0.67
C LYS A 317 -8.98 -23.01 2.01
N ASP A 318 -8.05 -23.76 2.58
CA ASP A 318 -7.50 -23.47 3.91
C ASP A 318 -6.52 -22.29 3.84
N ILE A 319 -5.68 -22.26 2.80
CA ILE A 319 -4.78 -21.13 2.56
C ILE A 319 -5.59 -19.89 2.25
N ARG A 320 -6.58 -19.98 1.34
CA ARG A 320 -7.45 -18.86 0.99
C ARG A 320 -8.06 -18.21 2.22
N LEU A 321 -8.61 -19.01 3.14
CA LEU A 321 -9.20 -18.52 4.38
C LEU A 321 -8.19 -17.71 5.22
N GLN A 322 -6.94 -18.17 5.33
CA GLN A 322 -5.90 -17.42 6.06
C GLN A 322 -5.52 -16.11 5.35
N LEU A 323 -5.47 -16.11 4.02
CA LEU A 323 -5.20 -14.90 3.24
C LEU A 323 -6.35 -13.89 3.33
N GLU A 324 -7.60 -14.36 3.34
CA GLU A 324 -8.79 -13.53 3.57
C GLU A 324 -8.71 -12.82 4.93
N TYR A 325 -8.31 -13.53 5.98
CA TYR A 325 -8.11 -12.95 7.31
C TYR A 325 -7.00 -11.89 7.34
N ILE A 326 -5.85 -12.17 6.72
CA ILE A 326 -4.72 -11.23 6.63
C ILE A 326 -5.14 -9.96 5.85
N ASN A 327 -5.83 -10.15 4.72
CA ASN A 327 -6.32 -9.06 3.87
C ASN A 327 -7.36 -8.20 4.60
N ARG A 328 -8.35 -8.82 5.27
CA ARG A 328 -9.37 -8.14 6.07
C ARG A 328 -8.76 -7.28 7.18
N LEU A 329 -7.74 -7.82 7.86
CA LEU A 329 -6.99 -7.11 8.89
C LEU A 329 -6.05 -6.02 8.36
N GLU A 330 -5.91 -5.88 7.03
CA GLU A 330 -4.97 -4.94 6.38
C GLU A 330 -3.53 -5.11 6.88
N ILE A 331 -3.07 -6.35 7.07
CA ILE A 331 -1.67 -6.63 7.44
C ILE A 331 -0.77 -6.53 6.19
N ASN A 332 -0.96 -5.48 5.39
CA ASN A 332 -0.26 -5.24 4.13
C ASN A 332 1.26 -5.10 4.35
N VAL A 333 1.64 -4.60 5.52
CA VAL A 333 3.03 -4.47 5.98
C VAL A 333 3.78 -5.81 6.06
N ALA A 334 3.05 -6.92 6.17
CA ALA A 334 3.62 -8.26 6.16
C ALA A 334 3.73 -8.87 4.76
N TYR A 335 3.19 -8.22 3.71
CA TYR A 335 3.21 -8.77 2.35
C TYR A 335 4.61 -9.05 1.82
N PRO A 336 5.63 -8.19 2.03
CA PRO A 336 7.03 -8.53 1.75
C PRO A 336 7.39 -9.93 2.29
N PHE A 337 7.26 -10.12 3.60
CA PHE A 337 7.58 -11.38 4.26
C PHE A 337 6.73 -12.55 3.73
N ILE A 338 5.40 -12.38 3.66
CA ILE A 338 4.48 -13.44 3.24
C ILE A 338 4.75 -13.85 1.80
N MET A 339 5.09 -12.93 0.89
CA MET A 339 5.42 -13.27 -0.50
C MET A 339 6.59 -14.24 -0.59
N LYS A 340 7.66 -14.03 0.19
CA LYS A 340 8.82 -14.94 0.22
C LYS A 340 8.46 -16.30 0.84
N VAL A 341 7.73 -16.29 1.95
CA VAL A 341 7.27 -17.55 2.58
C VAL A 341 6.34 -18.32 1.64
N TYR A 342 5.49 -17.62 0.89
CA TYR A 342 4.62 -18.22 -0.12
C TYR A 342 5.46 -18.81 -1.27
N ASP A 343 6.51 -18.12 -1.71
CA ASP A 343 7.44 -18.63 -2.72
C ASP A 343 8.14 -19.91 -2.25
N ASP A 344 8.56 -19.97 -0.98
CA ASP A 344 9.13 -21.18 -0.37
C ASP A 344 8.13 -22.34 -0.37
N TYR A 345 6.85 -22.08 -0.09
CA TYR A 345 5.78 -23.09 -0.21
C TYR A 345 5.60 -23.55 -1.66
N SER A 346 5.59 -22.63 -2.61
CA SER A 346 5.39 -22.93 -4.04
C SER A 346 6.55 -23.74 -4.62
N ASN A 347 7.76 -23.50 -4.13
CA ASN A 347 8.98 -24.23 -4.48
C ASN A 347 9.19 -25.51 -3.63
N SER A 348 8.19 -25.91 -2.84
CA SER A 348 8.22 -27.12 -2.00
C SER A 348 9.33 -27.16 -0.95
N ILE A 349 9.84 -26.00 -0.52
CA ILE A 349 10.78 -25.87 0.61
C ILE A 349 10.05 -26.12 1.94
N ILE A 350 8.79 -25.69 2.03
CA ILE A 350 7.92 -25.94 3.18
C ILE A 350 6.61 -26.61 2.75
N ASP A 351 6.01 -27.39 3.66
CA ASP A 351 4.71 -28.01 3.43
C ASP A 351 3.54 -27.05 3.72
N LYS A 352 2.35 -27.40 3.24
CA LYS A 352 1.12 -26.62 3.47
C LYS A 352 0.85 -26.37 4.96
N LYS A 353 1.12 -27.37 5.82
CA LYS A 353 0.88 -27.27 7.25
C LYS A 353 1.77 -26.23 7.91
N THR A 354 3.06 -26.20 7.57
CA THR A 354 4.02 -25.19 8.04
C THR A 354 3.63 -23.82 7.53
N PHE A 355 3.26 -23.69 6.26
CA PHE A 355 2.83 -22.42 5.69
C PHE A 355 1.62 -21.83 6.43
N ILE A 356 0.56 -22.62 6.65
CA ILE A 356 -0.62 -22.19 7.41
C ILE A 356 -0.25 -21.78 8.84
N LYS A 357 0.65 -22.52 9.50
CA LYS A 357 1.14 -22.15 10.84
C LYS A 357 1.86 -20.81 10.86
N VAL A 358 2.65 -20.49 9.83
CA VAL A 358 3.28 -19.17 9.70
C VAL A 358 2.24 -18.07 9.51
N LEU A 359 1.24 -18.27 8.64
CA LEU A 359 0.15 -17.31 8.46
C LEU A 359 -0.65 -17.07 9.76
N ASN A 360 -0.92 -18.14 10.51
CA ASN A 360 -1.57 -18.06 11.82
C ASN A 360 -0.72 -17.29 12.84
N LEU A 361 0.60 -17.51 12.83
CA LEU A 361 1.53 -16.81 13.72
C LEU A 361 1.53 -15.29 13.45
N ILE A 362 1.60 -14.88 12.18
CA ILE A 362 1.52 -13.47 11.77
C ILE A 362 0.22 -12.84 12.24
N GLN A 363 -0.90 -13.54 12.06
CA GLN A 363 -2.21 -13.10 12.51
C GLN A 363 -2.27 -12.98 14.03
N SER A 364 -1.78 -13.98 14.78
CA SER A 364 -1.75 -13.96 16.25
C SER A 364 -0.92 -12.79 16.77
N PHE A 365 0.30 -12.63 16.26
CA PHE A 365 1.20 -11.53 16.61
C PHE A 365 0.55 -10.17 16.38
N THR A 366 0.02 -9.95 15.17
CA THR A 366 -0.59 -8.66 14.81
C THR A 366 -1.88 -8.39 15.58
N TRP A 367 -2.72 -9.42 15.77
CA TRP A 367 -4.01 -9.27 16.44
C TRP A 367 -3.85 -9.00 17.93
N ARG A 368 -2.93 -9.69 18.61
CA ARG A 368 -2.61 -9.42 20.02
C ARG A 368 -2.11 -7.99 20.23
N ARG A 369 -1.26 -7.49 19.32
CA ARG A 369 -0.79 -6.10 19.34
C ARG A 369 -1.94 -5.10 19.16
N PHE A 370 -2.87 -5.40 18.25
CA PHE A 370 -4.08 -4.60 18.06
C PHE A 370 -4.96 -4.54 19.33
N ILE A 371 -5.09 -5.65 20.07
CA ILE A 371 -5.84 -5.67 21.34
C ILE A 371 -5.18 -4.74 22.37
N LEU A 372 -3.85 -4.73 22.47
CA LEU A 372 -3.11 -3.81 23.35
C LEU A 372 -3.05 -2.35 22.85
N GLY A 373 -3.46 -2.07 21.61
CA GLY A 373 -3.35 -0.73 21.02
C GLY A 373 -1.91 -0.34 20.68
N LEU A 374 -1.01 -1.30 20.49
CA LEU A 374 0.37 -1.03 20.06
C LEU A 374 0.38 -0.51 18.62
N GLY A 375 1.23 0.49 18.37
CA GLY A 375 1.37 1.12 17.06
C GLY A 375 1.79 0.14 15.95
N THR A 376 1.35 0.44 14.73
CA THR A 376 1.65 -0.35 13.52
C THR A 376 2.98 0.04 12.87
N ASN A 377 3.61 1.14 13.29
CA ASN A 377 4.85 1.65 12.68
C ASN A 377 5.99 0.64 12.75
N SER A 378 6.15 -0.03 13.90
CA SER A 378 7.20 -1.03 14.09
C SER A 378 6.96 -2.32 13.29
N LEU A 379 5.71 -2.64 12.90
CA LEU A 379 5.41 -3.86 12.13
C LEU A 379 6.14 -3.88 10.79
N ASN A 380 6.27 -2.73 10.12
CA ASN A 380 6.97 -2.64 8.84
C ASN A 380 8.43 -3.12 8.95
N LYS A 381 9.17 -2.62 9.95
CA LYS A 381 10.57 -2.99 10.19
C LYS A 381 10.71 -4.45 10.63
N ILE A 382 9.78 -4.91 11.46
CA ILE A 382 9.74 -6.31 11.92
C ILE A 382 9.60 -7.25 10.72
N PHE A 383 8.58 -7.08 9.88
CA PHE A 383 8.36 -7.98 8.75
C PHE A 383 9.40 -7.84 7.64
N MET A 384 9.98 -6.65 7.45
CA MET A 384 11.08 -6.44 6.50
C MET A 384 12.29 -7.32 6.84
N SER A 385 12.67 -7.40 8.12
CA SER A 385 13.85 -8.14 8.58
C SER A 385 13.57 -9.60 8.96
N LEU A 386 12.30 -9.99 9.10
CA LEU A 386 11.92 -11.30 9.62
C LEU A 386 12.38 -12.46 8.73
N TYR A 387 12.39 -12.28 7.40
CA TYR A 387 12.81 -13.33 6.47
C TYR A 387 14.29 -13.69 6.61
N ASP A 388 15.15 -12.72 6.94
CA ASP A 388 16.59 -12.97 7.14
C ASP A 388 16.88 -13.88 8.34
N LYS A 389 15.93 -14.01 9.27
CA LYS A 389 16.04 -14.86 10.45
C LYS A 389 15.50 -16.27 10.20
N VAL A 390 15.03 -16.58 9.00
CA VAL A 390 14.45 -17.88 8.65
C VAL A 390 15.57 -18.91 8.43
N GLU A 391 15.52 -19.99 9.20
CA GLU A 391 16.37 -21.17 8.99
C GLU A 391 15.58 -22.27 8.30
N HIS A 392 15.94 -22.66 7.07
CA HIS A 392 15.15 -23.63 6.29
C HIS A 392 14.99 -25.01 6.95
N THR A 393 15.95 -25.42 7.80
CA THR A 393 15.88 -26.69 8.55
C THR A 393 14.86 -26.64 9.70
N ASN A 394 14.65 -25.47 10.29
CA ASN A 394 13.78 -25.22 11.45
C ASN A 394 12.85 -24.03 11.18
N TYR A 395 12.17 -24.05 10.02
CA TYR A 395 11.49 -22.89 9.44
C TYR A 395 10.56 -22.18 10.43
N LEU A 396 9.54 -22.87 10.94
CA LEU A 396 8.58 -22.29 11.88
C LEU A 396 9.24 -21.85 13.19
N PHE A 397 10.15 -22.66 13.73
CA PHE A 397 10.82 -22.38 15.00
C PHE A 397 11.67 -21.11 14.93
N SER A 398 12.41 -20.91 13.83
CA SER A 398 13.24 -19.72 13.63
C SER A 398 12.42 -18.42 13.61
N ILE A 399 11.26 -18.43 12.95
CA ILE A 399 10.31 -17.30 12.94
C ILE A 399 9.72 -17.07 14.34
N GLN A 400 9.28 -18.13 15.01
CA GLN A 400 8.73 -18.05 16.36
C GLN A 400 9.75 -17.47 17.35
N LYS A 401 10.99 -17.95 17.30
CA LYS A 401 12.12 -17.46 18.10
C LYS A 401 12.37 -15.98 17.84
N SER A 402 12.45 -15.58 16.57
CA SER A 402 12.70 -14.19 16.21
C SER A 402 11.59 -13.24 16.69
N LEU A 403 10.33 -13.65 16.69
CA LEU A 403 9.23 -12.81 17.19
C LEU A 403 9.16 -12.79 18.72
N LEU A 404 9.49 -13.89 19.39
CA LEU A 404 9.46 -13.98 20.86
C LEU A 404 10.63 -13.26 21.55
N GLN A 405 11.79 -13.17 20.89
CA GLN A 405 12.95 -12.46 21.43
C GLN A 405 12.79 -10.93 21.42
N ARG A 406 11.78 -10.40 20.75
CA ARG A 406 11.50 -8.95 20.71
C ARG A 406 10.92 -8.46 22.02
N THR A 407 11.28 -7.23 22.39
CA THR A 407 10.98 -6.55 23.65
C THR A 407 10.31 -5.19 23.38
N GLY A 408 10.01 -4.43 24.44
CA GLY A 408 9.45 -3.08 24.33
C GLY A 408 8.17 -3.01 23.47
N VAL A 409 8.08 -2.04 22.57
CA VAL A 409 6.93 -1.86 21.66
C VAL A 409 6.91 -2.86 20.50
N GLN A 410 7.97 -3.64 20.28
CA GLN A 410 8.09 -4.64 19.21
C GLN A 410 7.72 -6.05 19.68
N ARG A 411 7.62 -6.26 20.99
CA ARG A 411 7.35 -7.55 21.65
C ARG A 411 6.13 -8.29 21.12
N PHE A 412 6.17 -9.60 21.30
CA PHE A 412 5.01 -10.48 21.19
C PHE A 412 4.18 -10.42 22.50
N PRO A 413 2.94 -9.92 22.48
CA PRO A 413 2.17 -9.77 23.72
C PRO A 413 1.85 -11.09 24.43
N LYS A 414 2.08 -11.12 25.75
CA LYS A 414 1.82 -12.24 26.65
C LYS A 414 0.32 -12.43 26.91
N ASN A 415 -0.07 -13.61 27.38
CA ASN A 415 -1.47 -13.95 27.60
C ASN A 415 -2.17 -13.05 28.64
N ALA A 416 -1.51 -12.78 29.78
CA ALA A 416 -2.08 -11.99 30.86
C ALA A 416 -2.45 -10.57 30.43
N GLU A 417 -1.49 -9.84 29.83
CA GLU A 417 -1.72 -8.45 29.38
C GLU A 417 -2.81 -8.36 28.29
N VAL A 418 -2.86 -9.32 27.37
CA VAL A 418 -3.87 -9.34 26.30
C VAL A 418 -5.26 -9.57 26.86
N ILE A 419 -5.41 -10.46 27.85
CA ILE A 419 -6.70 -10.73 28.50
C ILE A 419 -7.17 -9.50 29.28
N GLU A 420 -6.30 -8.87 30.07
CA GLU A 420 -6.63 -7.66 30.84
C GLU A 420 -7.12 -6.54 29.92
N ALA A 421 -6.42 -6.30 28.81
CA ALA A 421 -6.83 -5.32 27.81
C ALA A 421 -8.14 -5.71 27.12
N LEU A 422 -8.32 -6.98 26.75
CA LEU A 422 -9.53 -7.47 26.07
C LEU A 422 -10.77 -7.34 26.95
N LYS A 423 -10.63 -7.52 28.28
CA LYS A 423 -11.74 -7.45 29.24
C LYS A 423 -12.49 -6.12 29.20
N VAL A 424 -11.74 -5.02 29.06
CA VAL A 424 -12.28 -3.66 29.12
C VAL A 424 -12.36 -2.98 27.75
N LYS A 425 -11.93 -3.65 26.67
CA LYS A 425 -11.89 -3.05 25.33
C LYS A 425 -13.29 -2.80 24.80
N ASP A 426 -13.54 -1.59 24.29
CA ASP A 426 -14.73 -1.28 23.49
C ASP A 426 -14.62 -1.99 22.13
N VAL A 427 -15.12 -3.22 22.08
CA VAL A 427 -15.11 -4.06 20.87
C VAL A 427 -16.20 -3.63 19.90
N TYR A 428 -17.29 -3.03 20.37
CA TYR A 428 -18.37 -2.59 19.49
C TYR A 428 -17.92 -1.48 18.55
N ASN A 429 -17.15 -0.50 19.05
CA ASN A 429 -16.77 0.70 18.29
C ASN A 429 -15.45 0.57 17.51
N ILE A 430 -14.79 -0.59 17.52
CA ILE A 430 -13.65 -0.81 16.60
C ILE A 430 -14.14 -0.88 15.14
N LYS A 431 -13.21 -0.74 14.19
CA LYS A 431 -13.50 -0.87 12.75
C LYS A 431 -14.33 -2.12 12.47
N SER A 432 -15.42 -1.97 11.70
CA SER A 432 -16.41 -3.04 11.45
C SER A 432 -15.80 -4.39 11.04
N LYS A 433 -14.81 -4.35 10.15
CA LYS A 433 -14.07 -5.53 9.69
C LYS A 433 -13.28 -6.26 10.79
N ASN A 434 -12.70 -5.53 11.74
CA ASN A 434 -11.93 -6.08 12.86
C ASN A 434 -12.88 -6.75 13.86
N ARG A 435 -14.03 -6.13 14.11
CA ARG A 435 -15.10 -6.69 14.95
C ARG A 435 -15.69 -7.95 14.36
N THR A 436 -15.98 -7.94 13.06
CA THR A 436 -16.47 -9.10 12.31
C THR A 436 -15.44 -10.24 12.34
N TYR A 437 -14.17 -9.93 12.09
CA TYR A 437 -13.07 -10.90 12.23
C TYR A 437 -13.01 -11.56 13.61
N LEU A 438 -13.08 -10.77 14.69
CA LEU A 438 -13.04 -11.28 16.06
C LEU A 438 -14.19 -12.27 16.33
N LEU A 439 -15.42 -11.85 16.04
CA LEU A 439 -16.62 -12.65 16.33
C LEU A 439 -16.70 -13.89 15.43
N GLU A 440 -16.34 -13.78 14.16
CA GLU A 440 -16.32 -14.90 13.22
C GLU A 440 -15.29 -15.96 13.61
N ARG A 441 -14.11 -15.52 14.06
CA ARG A 441 -13.07 -16.42 14.54
C ARG A 441 -13.46 -17.12 15.83
N LEU A 442 -14.10 -16.39 16.76
CA LEU A 442 -14.63 -16.99 17.98
C LEU A 442 -15.75 -17.98 17.68
N GLU A 443 -16.70 -17.63 16.83
CA GLU A 443 -17.82 -18.50 16.47
C GLU A 443 -17.35 -19.78 15.77
N ASN A 444 -16.44 -19.67 14.80
CA ASN A 444 -16.05 -20.79 13.93
C ASN A 444 -14.89 -21.66 14.46
N PHE A 445 -14.29 -21.33 15.60
CA PHE A 445 -13.19 -22.14 16.14
C PHE A 445 -13.65 -23.57 16.47
N GLU A 446 -12.96 -24.58 15.91
CA GLU A 446 -13.33 -26.01 16.00
C GLU A 446 -14.76 -26.33 15.52
N ASN A 447 -15.37 -25.45 14.70
CA ASN A 447 -16.68 -25.67 14.13
C ASN A 447 -16.56 -26.24 12.71
N ARG A 448 -17.19 -27.38 12.45
CA ARG A 448 -17.22 -28.02 11.12
C ARG A 448 -18.31 -27.47 10.21
N GLU A 449 -19.26 -26.72 10.76
CA GLU A 449 -20.34 -26.05 10.05
C GLU A 449 -20.12 -24.53 10.15
N PRO A 450 -19.24 -23.96 9.30
CA PRO A 450 -18.83 -22.57 9.45
C PRO A 450 -20.01 -21.61 9.23
N VAL A 451 -20.15 -20.66 10.15
CA VAL A 451 -21.09 -19.55 10.09
C VAL A 451 -20.40 -18.39 9.38
N ILE A 452 -20.93 -18.01 8.22
CA ILE A 452 -20.44 -16.86 7.46
C ILE A 452 -21.09 -15.59 8.04
N ILE A 453 -20.27 -14.71 8.61
CA ILE A 453 -20.73 -13.44 9.19
C ILE A 453 -20.41 -12.30 8.24
N ASP A 454 -19.21 -12.28 7.68
CA ASP A 454 -18.81 -11.23 6.75
C ASP A 454 -19.70 -11.22 5.50
N GLY A 455 -20.20 -10.02 5.15
CA GLY A 455 -21.17 -9.83 4.06
C GLY A 455 -22.58 -10.37 4.33
N ASN A 456 -22.84 -11.01 5.47
CA ASN A 456 -24.15 -11.55 5.81
C ASN A 456 -25.00 -10.52 6.57
N GLN A 457 -26.04 -9.98 5.93
CA GLN A 457 -26.94 -9.00 6.54
C GLN A 457 -27.89 -9.62 7.57
N ASP A 458 -28.10 -10.94 7.51
CA ASP A 458 -28.99 -11.64 8.42
C ASP A 458 -28.36 -11.89 9.79
N ILE A 459 -27.04 -11.78 9.93
CA ILE A 459 -26.36 -11.93 11.22
C ILE A 459 -25.84 -10.58 11.66
N THR A 460 -26.39 -10.07 12.76
CA THR A 460 -26.00 -8.80 13.35
C THR A 460 -25.39 -9.01 14.72
N ILE A 461 -24.71 -7.98 15.20
CA ILE A 461 -24.18 -7.96 16.55
C ILE A 461 -25.30 -7.54 17.49
N GLU A 462 -25.47 -8.31 18.55
CA GLU A 462 -26.48 -8.09 19.57
C GLU A 462 -25.81 -7.75 20.91
N HIS A 463 -26.45 -6.82 21.62
CA HIS A 463 -26.12 -6.42 22.98
C HIS A 463 -26.99 -7.23 23.95
N ILE A 464 -26.36 -8.11 24.73
CA ILE A 464 -27.10 -8.95 25.69
C ILE A 464 -27.80 -8.06 26.72
N PHE A 465 -27.02 -7.20 27.39
CA PHE A 465 -27.50 -5.99 28.05
C PHE A 465 -27.62 -4.86 27.00
N PRO A 466 -28.85 -4.42 26.65
CA PRO A 466 -29.07 -3.46 25.57
C PRO A 466 -28.44 -2.09 25.82
N GLN A 467 -28.21 -1.33 24.76
CA GLN A 467 -27.77 0.07 24.88
C GLN A 467 -28.86 0.98 25.48
N ASN A 468 -30.12 0.70 25.18
CA ASN A 468 -31.29 1.41 25.69
C ASN A 468 -32.20 0.44 26.46
N PRO A 469 -31.75 -0.11 27.60
CA PRO A 469 -32.42 -1.23 28.27
C PRO A 469 -33.80 -0.83 28.79
N ASP A 470 -34.77 -1.75 28.68
CA ASP A 470 -36.12 -1.57 29.22
C ASP A 470 -36.10 -1.36 30.75
N PRO A 471 -37.12 -0.69 31.33
CA PRO A 471 -37.19 -0.45 32.77
C PRO A 471 -37.09 -1.71 33.64
N LYS A 472 -37.49 -2.89 33.12
CA LYS A 472 -37.35 -4.18 33.80
C LYS A 472 -35.90 -4.47 34.22
N TRP A 473 -34.91 -4.10 33.41
CA TRP A 473 -33.49 -4.31 33.74
C TRP A 473 -33.08 -3.60 35.03
N LYS A 474 -33.59 -2.39 35.29
CA LYS A 474 -33.30 -1.65 36.53
C LYS A 474 -33.90 -2.34 37.76
N ILE A 475 -35.04 -3.02 37.59
CA ILE A 475 -35.72 -3.74 38.66
C ILE A 475 -34.98 -5.05 38.94
N GLU A 476 -34.57 -5.78 37.90
CA GLU A 476 -33.89 -7.07 38.02
C GLU A 476 -32.47 -6.96 38.60
N LEU A 477 -31.71 -5.93 38.23
CA LEU A 477 -30.31 -5.74 38.66
C LEU A 477 -30.15 -4.82 39.87
N GLY A 478 -31.13 -3.96 40.14
CA GLY A 478 -30.94 -2.83 41.06
C GLY A 478 -30.13 -1.69 40.44
N LEU A 479 -30.17 -0.52 41.07
CA LEU A 479 -29.65 0.73 40.49
C LEU A 479 -28.12 0.73 40.32
N ASP A 480 -27.40 0.24 41.31
CA ASP A 480 -25.92 0.29 41.33
C ASP A 480 -25.33 -0.63 40.27
N GLU A 481 -25.81 -1.88 40.18
CA GLU A 481 -25.33 -2.85 39.18
C GLU A 481 -25.75 -2.45 37.76
N PHE A 482 -26.98 -1.94 37.58
CA PHE A 482 -27.42 -1.41 36.30
C PHE A 482 -26.51 -0.29 35.78
N ASN A 483 -26.16 0.68 36.63
CA ASN A 483 -25.28 1.78 36.24
C ASN A 483 -23.86 1.27 35.96
N PHE A 484 -23.34 0.37 36.78
CA PHE A 484 -22.01 -0.21 36.60
C PHE A 484 -21.88 -0.94 35.25
N ILE A 485 -22.84 -1.81 34.89
CA ILE A 485 -22.83 -2.52 33.61
C ILE A 485 -22.95 -1.54 32.44
N LYS A 486 -23.82 -0.54 32.55
CA LYS A 486 -24.03 0.48 31.52
C LYS A 486 -22.77 1.29 31.23
N GLU A 487 -21.99 1.62 32.26
CA GLU A 487 -20.76 2.41 32.12
C GLU A 487 -19.56 1.58 31.68
N ASN A 488 -19.42 0.33 32.16
CA ASN A 488 -18.18 -0.43 32.02
C ASN A 488 -18.25 -1.60 31.03
N TYR A 489 -19.43 -2.19 30.81
CA TYR A 489 -19.55 -3.46 30.08
C TYR A 489 -20.35 -3.40 28.79
N ILE A 490 -21.09 -2.32 28.54
CA ILE A 490 -22.00 -2.18 27.39
C ILE A 490 -21.39 -2.64 26.07
N ASN A 491 -20.18 -2.19 25.73
CA ASN A 491 -19.52 -2.48 24.45
C ASN A 491 -18.38 -3.50 24.54
N THR A 492 -18.27 -4.21 25.67
CA THR A 492 -17.20 -5.19 25.89
C THR A 492 -17.57 -6.54 25.30
N ILE A 493 -16.56 -7.35 24.95
CA ILE A 493 -16.80 -8.68 24.34
C ILE A 493 -17.67 -9.59 25.22
N GLY A 494 -17.62 -9.43 26.54
CA GLY A 494 -18.46 -10.16 27.49
C GLY A 494 -19.96 -9.91 27.29
N ASN A 495 -20.35 -8.72 26.83
CA ASN A 495 -21.74 -8.32 26.61
C ASN A 495 -22.20 -8.41 25.14
N LEU A 496 -21.29 -8.68 24.21
CA LEU A 496 -21.58 -8.76 22.77
C LEU A 496 -21.78 -10.20 22.32
N THR A 497 -22.78 -10.42 21.47
CA THR A 497 -23.01 -11.69 20.80
C THR A 497 -23.46 -11.50 19.36
N LEU A 498 -23.71 -12.60 18.65
CA LEU A 498 -24.28 -12.61 17.31
C LEU A 498 -25.74 -13.05 17.36
N SER A 499 -26.59 -12.41 16.57
CA SER A 499 -28.00 -12.79 16.44
C SER A 499 -28.55 -12.42 15.06
N GLY A 500 -29.32 -13.35 14.49
CA GLY A 500 -30.16 -13.06 13.32
C GLY A 500 -31.57 -12.58 13.64
N ASN A 501 -31.90 -12.48 14.92
CA ASN A 501 -33.20 -12.00 15.40
C ASN A 501 -33.08 -10.72 16.24
N ASN A 502 -31.99 -9.97 16.08
CA ASN A 502 -31.70 -8.78 16.89
C ASN A 502 -32.89 -7.80 16.97
N GLY A 503 -33.53 -7.51 15.84
CA GLY A 503 -34.73 -6.64 15.82
C GLY A 503 -35.90 -7.14 16.70
N LYS A 504 -36.05 -8.46 16.88
CA LYS A 504 -37.08 -9.06 17.76
C LYS A 504 -36.65 -9.07 19.24
N LEU A 505 -35.35 -9.27 19.50
CA LEU A 505 -34.78 -9.26 20.85
C LEU A 505 -34.83 -7.86 21.47
N SER A 506 -34.43 -6.83 20.70
CA SER A 506 -34.58 -5.42 21.05
C SER A 506 -34.06 -5.09 22.46
N ASN A 507 -34.77 -4.26 23.22
CA ASN A 507 -34.36 -3.79 24.55
C ASN A 507 -34.90 -4.65 25.72
N LYS A 508 -35.47 -5.82 25.41
CA LYS A 508 -36.12 -6.72 26.38
C LYS A 508 -35.16 -7.16 27.50
N SER A 509 -35.71 -7.61 28.63
CA SER A 509 -34.92 -8.19 29.71
C SER A 509 -34.22 -9.48 29.27
N PHE A 510 -33.20 -9.91 30.01
CA PHE A 510 -32.42 -11.07 29.62
C PHE A 510 -33.28 -12.34 29.48
N VAL A 511 -34.17 -12.59 30.45
CA VAL A 511 -35.06 -13.76 30.43
C VAL A 511 -36.00 -13.71 29.23
N ASP A 512 -36.59 -12.54 28.96
CA ASP A 512 -37.45 -12.31 27.81
C ASP A 512 -36.68 -12.55 26.48
N LYS A 513 -35.41 -12.16 26.38
CA LYS A 513 -34.54 -12.43 25.22
C LYS A 513 -34.16 -13.90 25.09
N ARG A 514 -33.86 -14.56 26.20
CA ARG A 514 -33.44 -15.98 26.24
C ARG A 514 -34.57 -16.91 25.81
N ASP A 515 -35.78 -16.66 26.31
CA ASP A 515 -36.95 -17.55 26.18
C ASP A 515 -37.90 -17.17 25.04
N LEU A 516 -37.54 -16.18 24.21
CA LEU A 516 -38.37 -15.76 23.08
C LEU A 516 -38.54 -16.89 22.06
N GLU A 517 -39.77 -17.37 21.87
CA GLU A 517 -40.04 -18.50 20.98
C GLU A 517 -39.68 -18.20 19.51
N GLY A 518 -38.87 -19.07 18.92
CA GLY A 518 -38.40 -18.99 17.53
C GLY A 518 -37.36 -17.91 17.25
N ALA A 519 -36.90 -17.18 18.27
CA ALA A 519 -36.00 -16.04 18.10
C ALA A 519 -35.00 -15.82 19.26
N GLY A 520 -35.19 -16.48 20.39
CA GLY A 520 -34.42 -16.29 21.61
C GLY A 520 -33.09 -17.04 21.62
N TYR A 521 -32.28 -16.79 22.65
CA TYR A 521 -30.97 -17.44 22.78
C TYR A 521 -31.07 -18.97 22.86
N LYS A 522 -32.14 -19.51 23.48
CA LYS A 522 -32.37 -20.97 23.58
C LYS A 522 -32.53 -21.66 22.22
N ASP A 523 -33.07 -20.96 21.23
CA ASP A 523 -33.26 -21.48 19.88
C ASP A 523 -32.05 -21.22 18.97
N SER A 524 -31.04 -20.50 19.47
CA SER A 524 -29.86 -20.13 18.70
C SER A 524 -28.90 -21.30 18.52
N ARG A 525 -28.38 -21.47 17.30
CA ARG A 525 -27.37 -22.49 16.97
C ARG A 525 -25.93 -21.99 17.15
N LEU A 526 -25.77 -20.70 17.47
CA LEU A 526 -24.46 -20.06 17.53
C LEU A 526 -23.73 -20.40 18.82
N TRP A 527 -22.45 -20.73 18.72
CA TRP A 527 -21.57 -21.03 19.85
C TRP A 527 -21.55 -19.88 20.85
N LEU A 528 -21.47 -18.63 20.37
CA LEU A 528 -21.46 -17.43 21.22
C LEU A 528 -22.71 -17.27 22.10
N ASN A 529 -23.82 -17.93 21.75
CA ASN A 529 -25.08 -17.92 22.48
C ASN A 529 -25.28 -19.14 23.39
N LYS A 530 -24.47 -20.20 23.25
CA LYS A 530 -24.63 -21.46 24.01
C LYS A 530 -24.64 -21.24 25.52
N TYR A 531 -23.74 -20.40 26.02
CA TYR A 531 -23.69 -20.05 27.45
C TYR A 531 -24.97 -19.35 27.91
N LEU A 532 -25.56 -18.49 27.08
CA LEU A 532 -26.74 -17.69 27.42
C LEU A 532 -28.00 -18.53 27.57
N THR A 533 -28.05 -19.73 26.97
CA THR A 533 -29.24 -20.58 26.95
C THR A 533 -29.64 -21.11 28.33
N ILE A 534 -28.67 -21.24 29.25
CA ILE A 534 -28.84 -21.89 30.55
C ILE A 534 -28.93 -20.91 31.73
N LEU A 535 -28.59 -19.63 31.52
CA LEU A 535 -28.54 -18.63 32.60
C LEU A 535 -29.92 -18.12 32.95
N GLU A 536 -30.17 -17.82 34.21
CA GLU A 536 -31.44 -17.27 34.70
C GLU A 536 -31.45 -15.74 34.82
N LYS A 537 -30.27 -15.12 34.85
CA LYS A 537 -30.08 -13.67 34.96
C LYS A 537 -28.84 -13.23 34.17
N TRP A 538 -28.69 -11.92 33.98
CA TRP A 538 -27.54 -11.33 33.30
C TRP A 538 -26.98 -10.17 34.11
N ASP A 539 -26.15 -10.51 35.09
CA ASP A 539 -25.53 -9.58 36.04
C ASP A 539 -24.01 -9.46 35.78
N LYS A 540 -23.30 -8.70 36.62
CA LYS A 540 -21.85 -8.53 36.51
C LYS A 540 -21.10 -9.87 36.55
N VAL A 541 -21.53 -10.77 37.42
CA VAL A 541 -20.86 -12.08 37.62
C VAL A 541 -20.97 -12.92 36.36
N GLU A 542 -22.14 -12.92 35.72
CA GLU A 542 -22.36 -13.66 34.48
C GLU A 542 -21.62 -13.06 33.28
N ILE A 543 -21.50 -11.73 33.21
CA ILE A 543 -20.69 -11.05 32.17
C ILE A 543 -19.22 -11.44 32.31
N GLU A 544 -18.67 -11.41 33.53
CA GLU A 544 -17.27 -11.75 33.79
C GLU A 544 -16.99 -13.23 33.53
N ARG A 545 -17.91 -14.12 33.92
CA ARG A 545 -17.79 -15.55 33.64
C ARG A 545 -17.88 -15.88 32.15
N ARG A 546 -18.77 -15.21 31.41
CA ARG A 546 -18.80 -15.33 29.94
C ARG A 546 -17.50 -14.83 29.31
N PHE A 547 -16.95 -13.73 29.83
CA PHE A 547 -15.67 -13.23 29.36
C PHE A 547 -14.54 -14.25 29.54
N GLU A 548 -14.46 -14.94 30.67
CA GLU A 548 -13.46 -16.00 30.90
C GLU A 548 -13.54 -17.12 29.86
N LEU A 549 -14.76 -17.61 29.55
CA LEU A 549 -14.97 -18.63 28.50
C LEU A 549 -14.51 -18.15 27.11
N ILE A 550 -14.77 -16.89 26.80
CA ILE A 550 -14.32 -16.27 25.54
C ILE A 550 -12.79 -16.08 25.54
N ALA A 551 -12.21 -15.68 26.66
CA ALA A 551 -10.77 -15.46 26.81
C ALA A 551 -9.98 -16.77 26.64
N GLU A 552 -10.45 -17.87 27.23
CA GLU A 552 -9.84 -19.19 27.02
C GLU A 552 -9.83 -19.60 25.54
N ARG A 553 -10.94 -19.36 24.84
CA ARG A 553 -11.05 -19.66 23.41
C ARG A 553 -10.20 -18.71 22.57
N PHE A 554 -10.17 -17.43 22.92
CA PHE A 554 -9.32 -16.42 22.29
C PHE A 554 -7.85 -16.87 22.32
N LEU A 555 -7.36 -17.33 23.47
CA LEU A 555 -5.97 -17.77 23.61
C LEU A 555 -5.62 -18.99 22.75
N LYS A 556 -6.60 -19.85 22.44
CA LYS A 556 -6.42 -21.00 21.52
C LYS A 556 -6.41 -20.58 20.05
N ILE A 557 -7.19 -19.56 19.69
CA ILE A 557 -7.25 -19.06 18.30
C ILE A 557 -6.02 -18.23 17.94
N TRP A 558 -5.61 -17.35 18.85
CA TRP A 558 -4.45 -16.47 18.70
C TRP A 558 -3.39 -16.88 19.70
N GLU A 559 -2.80 -18.06 19.49
CA GLU A 559 -1.81 -18.63 20.39
C GLU A 559 -0.48 -17.85 20.40
N ILE A 560 0.17 -17.81 21.56
CA ILE A 560 1.59 -17.44 21.65
C ILE A 560 2.41 -18.71 21.44
N PRO A 561 3.51 -18.69 20.66
CA PRO A 561 4.34 -19.87 20.49
C PRO A 561 4.84 -20.40 21.83
N ASN A 562 4.67 -21.70 22.06
CA ASN A 562 5.24 -22.38 23.22
C ASN A 562 6.51 -23.10 22.76
N ILE A 563 7.61 -22.36 22.68
CA ILE A 563 8.93 -22.89 22.34
C ILE A 563 9.90 -22.65 23.49
N ILE A 564 10.78 -23.62 23.73
CA ILE A 564 11.91 -23.46 24.63
C ILE A 564 13.01 -22.76 23.84
N ILE A 565 13.27 -21.51 24.20
CA ILE A 565 14.45 -20.81 23.70
C ILE A 565 15.56 -21.21 24.66
N GLU A 566 16.49 -22.06 24.21
CA GLU A 566 17.73 -22.26 24.96
C GLU A 566 18.44 -20.91 25.02
N ASP A 567 18.33 -20.25 26.17
CA ASP A 567 19.07 -19.05 26.45
C ASP A 567 20.55 -19.38 26.24
N LYS A 568 21.24 -18.54 25.45
CA LYS A 568 22.69 -18.55 25.43
C LYS A 568 23.14 -18.22 26.87
N ALA A 569 23.42 -19.26 27.64
CA ALA A 569 24.09 -19.27 28.94
C ALA A 569 23.83 -18.05 29.82
N ASP A 570 22.74 -18.02 30.58
CA ASP A 570 22.59 -17.36 31.90
C ASP A 570 23.41 -16.07 32.12
N THR A 571 23.49 -15.24 31.08
CA THR A 571 23.96 -13.87 31.21
C THR A 571 22.75 -13.17 31.77
N ASN A 572 22.79 -12.69 33.01
CA ASN A 572 21.78 -11.82 33.63
C ASN A 572 21.60 -10.46 32.86
N GLU A 573 21.69 -10.50 31.54
CA GLU A 573 21.47 -9.45 30.57
C GLU A 573 19.96 -9.23 30.48
N VAL A 574 19.54 -8.03 30.80
CA VAL A 574 18.16 -7.60 30.69
C VAL A 574 18.11 -6.49 29.66
N ASN A 575 17.09 -6.50 28.81
CA ASN A 575 16.86 -5.38 27.90
C ASN A 575 16.69 -4.10 28.73
N ILE A 576 17.26 -2.98 28.29
CA ILE A 576 17.19 -1.72 29.05
C ILE A 576 15.73 -1.31 29.37
N PHE A 577 14.77 -1.64 28.50
CA PHE A 577 13.35 -1.35 28.69
C PHE A 577 12.73 -2.14 29.84
N ASP A 578 13.19 -3.38 30.04
CA ASP A 578 12.73 -4.30 31.08
C ASP A 578 13.62 -4.27 32.34
N ALA A 579 14.72 -3.52 32.31
CA ALA A 579 15.65 -3.39 33.43
C ALA A 579 15.07 -2.59 34.61
N GLU A 580 15.42 -3.02 35.82
CA GLU A 580 15.10 -2.32 37.07
C GLU A 580 15.77 -0.93 37.16
N ASP A 581 15.34 -0.11 38.11
CA ASP A 581 15.89 1.24 38.32
C ASP A 581 17.44 1.19 38.48
N PRO A 582 18.21 1.97 37.69
CA PRO A 582 19.67 2.00 37.77
C PRO A 582 20.22 2.67 39.05
N LYS A 583 19.37 3.23 39.91
CA LYS A 583 19.79 3.91 41.14
C LYS A 583 20.51 2.93 42.08
N HIS A 584 21.70 3.33 42.54
CA HIS A 584 22.61 2.52 43.37
C HIS A 584 23.17 1.23 42.74
N LYS A 585 22.87 0.94 41.47
CA LYS A 585 23.40 -0.23 40.76
C LYS A 585 24.58 0.15 39.87
N LYS A 586 25.52 -0.79 39.71
CA LYS A 586 26.63 -0.69 38.73
C LYS A 586 26.39 -1.64 37.58
N LEU A 587 26.81 -1.23 36.38
CA LEU A 587 26.78 -2.11 35.22
C LEU A 587 28.05 -2.98 35.21
N GLU A 588 27.95 -4.19 34.69
CA GLU A 588 29.11 -5.04 34.38
C GLU A 588 29.55 -4.77 32.94
N TYR A 589 28.59 -4.81 32.01
CA TYR A 589 28.73 -4.42 30.61
C TYR A 589 27.35 -4.18 29.99
N ALA A 590 27.33 -3.66 28.77
CA ALA A 590 26.14 -3.63 27.92
C ALA A 590 26.43 -4.32 26.59
N VAL A 591 25.40 -4.76 25.88
CA VAL A 591 25.50 -5.28 24.51
C VAL A 591 24.61 -4.38 23.67
N PHE A 592 25.20 -3.74 22.65
CA PHE A 592 24.48 -2.91 21.70
C PHE A 592 24.72 -3.43 20.27
N PHE A 593 23.67 -3.74 19.51
CA PHE A 593 23.77 -4.36 18.18
C PHE A 593 24.68 -5.60 18.13
N ASP A 594 24.49 -6.53 19.07
CA ASP A 594 25.34 -7.73 19.26
C ASP A 594 26.82 -7.44 19.57
N GLN A 595 27.21 -6.18 19.82
CA GLN A 595 28.57 -5.79 20.22
C GLN A 595 28.64 -5.52 21.73
N LYS A 596 29.58 -6.18 22.40
CA LYS A 596 29.80 -5.99 23.84
C LYS A 596 30.50 -4.65 24.08
N ILE A 597 29.83 -3.78 24.83
CA ILE A 597 30.34 -2.50 25.33
C ILE A 597 30.77 -2.68 26.78
N GLU A 598 32.07 -2.57 27.05
CA GLU A 598 32.63 -2.63 28.42
C GLU A 598 32.39 -1.32 29.18
N VAL A 599 31.17 -1.13 29.68
CA VAL A 599 30.76 0.04 30.48
C VAL A 599 30.26 -0.37 31.86
N THR A 600 30.93 0.16 32.89
CA THR A 600 30.56 -0.10 34.30
C THR A 600 29.70 0.98 34.94
N GLN A 601 29.52 2.11 34.24
CA GLN A 601 28.80 3.28 34.72
C GLN A 601 27.73 3.69 33.71
N VAL A 602 26.53 4.02 34.22
CA VAL A 602 25.40 4.51 33.40
C VAL A 602 25.76 5.77 32.62
N ALA A 603 26.60 6.65 33.19
CA ALA A 603 27.09 7.82 32.48
C ALA A 603 27.90 7.47 31.23
N LYS A 604 28.73 6.41 31.27
CA LYS A 604 29.49 5.97 30.09
C LYS A 604 28.62 5.25 29.07
N LEU A 605 27.67 4.44 29.53
CA LEU A 605 26.67 3.81 28.66
C LEU A 605 25.90 4.87 27.85
N TYR A 606 25.44 5.93 28.52
CA TYR A 606 24.75 7.05 27.89
C TYR A 606 25.57 7.67 26.75
N ILE A 607 26.86 7.93 26.97
CA ILE A 607 27.74 8.52 25.96
C ILE A 607 27.93 7.58 24.77
N GLU A 608 28.24 6.32 25.04
CA GLU A 608 28.56 5.35 23.99
C GLU A 608 27.34 5.06 23.10
N VAL A 609 26.15 4.90 23.70
CA VAL A 609 24.91 4.71 22.94
C VAL A 609 24.62 5.93 22.05
N PHE A 610 24.71 7.16 22.59
CA PHE A 610 24.45 8.35 21.78
C PHE A 610 25.50 8.61 20.71
N ARG A 611 26.77 8.24 20.94
CA ARG A 611 27.81 8.27 19.92
C ARG A 611 27.49 7.32 18.76
N GLN A 612 27.21 6.06 19.06
CA GLN A 612 26.89 5.06 18.04
C GLN A 612 25.60 5.38 17.28
N LEU A 613 24.56 5.85 17.98
CA LEU A 613 23.34 6.33 17.32
C LEU A 613 23.61 7.51 16.38
N PHE A 614 24.47 8.45 16.78
CA PHE A 614 24.84 9.59 15.94
C PHE A 614 25.68 9.18 14.74
N GLU A 615 26.55 8.18 14.86
CA GLU A 615 27.31 7.61 13.74
C GLU A 615 26.40 6.86 12.76
N LEU A 616 25.40 6.13 13.26
CA LEU A 616 24.48 5.35 12.44
C LEU A 616 23.52 6.23 11.63
N GLN A 617 22.89 7.21 12.28
CA GLN A 617 21.83 8.04 11.69
C GLN A 617 21.85 9.48 12.26
N PRO A 618 22.84 10.31 11.85
CA PRO A 618 22.98 11.68 12.33
C PRO A 618 21.73 12.54 12.07
N GLU A 619 21.08 12.37 10.92
CA GLU A 619 19.90 13.11 10.51
C GLU A 619 18.71 13.01 11.48
N THR A 620 18.54 11.87 12.16
CA THR A 620 17.43 11.63 13.11
C THR A 620 17.50 12.59 14.30
N PHE A 621 18.71 13.01 14.72
CA PHE A 621 18.89 13.97 15.79
C PHE A 621 18.39 15.38 15.45
N PHE A 622 18.33 15.73 14.17
CA PHE A 622 17.91 17.05 13.69
C PHE A 622 16.48 17.07 13.14
N THR A 623 16.00 15.93 12.64
CA THR A 623 14.67 15.80 12.04
C THR A 623 13.58 15.42 13.05
N THR A 624 13.95 15.06 14.28
CA THR A 624 13.04 14.72 15.37
C THR A 624 13.23 15.63 16.59
N GLU A 625 12.38 15.49 17.61
CA GLU A 625 12.53 16.20 18.88
C GLU A 625 13.74 15.76 19.71
N LEU A 626 14.47 14.72 19.27
CA LEU A 626 15.55 14.10 20.03
C LEU A 626 16.67 15.10 20.36
N GLY A 627 17.13 15.88 19.38
CA GLY A 627 18.20 16.86 19.57
C GLY A 627 17.85 17.91 20.63
N ALA A 628 16.62 18.40 20.64
CA ALA A 628 16.13 19.32 21.66
C ALA A 628 16.04 18.65 23.05
N LYS A 629 15.56 17.41 23.11
CA LYS A 629 15.42 16.65 24.37
C LYS A 629 16.75 16.32 25.03
N ILE A 630 17.82 16.12 24.27
CA ILE A 630 19.15 15.79 24.82
C ILE A 630 20.09 16.99 24.94
N GLY A 631 19.62 18.20 24.57
CA GLY A 631 20.43 19.42 24.64
C GLY A 631 21.59 19.44 23.64
N LEU A 632 21.37 18.93 22.42
CA LEU A 632 22.39 18.85 21.37
C LEU A 632 22.83 20.25 20.92
N THR A 633 24.13 20.58 21.03
CA THR A 633 24.69 21.86 20.61
C THR A 633 26.06 21.73 19.94
N LYS A 634 26.41 22.70 19.10
CA LYS A 634 27.76 22.89 18.53
C LYS A 634 28.63 23.84 19.36
N GLN A 635 27.99 24.63 20.22
CA GLN A 635 28.65 25.65 21.05
C GLN A 635 28.17 25.45 22.49
N PRO A 636 28.95 24.78 23.35
CA PRO A 636 28.66 24.76 24.76
C PRO A 636 28.91 26.16 25.32
N ILE A 637 27.85 26.95 25.50
CA ILE A 637 27.90 28.27 26.15
C ILE A 637 27.77 28.04 27.67
N GLU A 638 28.34 28.94 28.49
CA GLU A 638 28.17 28.90 29.95
C GLU A 638 26.69 28.71 30.33
N GLY A 639 26.36 27.52 30.85
CA GLY A 639 25.05 27.19 31.40
C GLY A 639 24.12 26.32 30.55
N SER A 640 24.44 26.00 29.28
CA SER A 640 23.65 25.03 28.50
C SER A 640 24.46 24.38 27.36
N PRO A 641 24.69 23.06 27.40
CA PRO A 641 24.36 22.12 28.48
C PRO A 641 25.18 22.38 29.76
N ARG A 642 24.62 22.04 30.92
CA ARG A 642 25.24 22.26 32.25
C ARG A 642 26.49 21.40 32.46
N GLN A 643 26.61 20.28 31.74
CA GLN A 643 27.84 19.51 31.62
C GLN A 643 27.93 18.95 30.19
N PRO A 644 28.61 19.66 29.25
CA PRO A 644 28.69 19.21 27.86
C PRO A 644 29.49 17.91 27.73
N ILE A 645 28.87 16.91 27.12
CA ILE A 645 29.54 15.66 26.76
C ILE A 645 29.67 15.59 25.23
N PRO A 646 30.88 15.43 24.68
CA PRO A 646 31.06 15.26 23.23
C PRO A 646 30.51 13.90 22.78
N ILE A 647 29.72 13.91 21.72
CA ILE A 647 29.32 12.69 20.98
C ILE A 647 30.16 12.51 19.71
N ASN A 648 30.77 13.58 19.19
CA ASN A 648 31.82 13.58 18.17
C ASN A 648 32.64 14.89 18.28
N ASP A 649 33.50 15.16 17.30
CA ASP A 649 34.37 16.35 17.29
C ASP A 649 33.62 17.69 17.21
N THR A 650 32.33 17.68 16.86
CA THR A 650 31.55 18.91 16.58
C THR A 650 30.36 19.11 17.52
N TYR A 651 29.79 18.04 18.07
CA TYR A 651 28.51 18.08 18.77
C TYR A 651 28.62 17.58 20.22
N PHE A 652 27.91 18.29 21.10
CA PHE A 652 27.85 18.03 22.53
C PHE A 652 26.40 17.85 23.00
N ILE A 653 26.19 17.01 24.01
CA ILE A 653 24.88 16.74 24.64
C ILE A 653 24.92 17.05 26.14
N GLU A 654 23.75 17.16 26.78
CA GLU A 654 23.64 17.37 28.24
C GLU A 654 24.08 16.14 29.02
N GLY A 655 24.98 16.34 29.98
CA GLY A 655 25.55 15.31 30.85
C GLY A 655 25.12 15.40 32.30
N ASN A 656 24.65 16.57 32.76
CA ASN A 656 24.23 16.79 34.15
C ASN A 656 22.80 16.28 34.37
N ILE A 657 22.63 14.97 34.24
CA ILE A 657 21.39 14.23 34.38
C ILE A 657 21.65 13.07 35.33
N ASP A 658 20.69 12.73 36.18
CA ASP A 658 20.77 11.55 37.04
C ASP A 658 20.71 10.25 36.23
N ASN A 659 20.99 9.11 36.86
CA ASN A 659 21.05 7.82 36.15
C ASN A 659 19.68 7.41 35.59
N ILE A 660 18.58 7.77 36.27
CA ILE A 660 17.21 7.52 35.80
C ILE A 660 16.94 8.32 34.54
N GLY A 661 17.18 9.64 34.57
CA GLY A 661 16.99 10.49 33.40
C GLY A 661 17.90 10.11 32.22
N LYS A 662 19.10 9.57 32.47
CA LYS A 662 19.96 9.00 31.43
C LYS A 662 19.34 7.76 30.79
N PHE A 663 18.81 6.82 31.59
CA PHE A 663 18.09 5.65 31.08
C PHE A 663 16.85 6.06 30.27
N ASP A 664 16.06 7.01 30.77
CA ASP A 664 14.85 7.48 30.08
C ASP A 664 15.19 8.13 28.74
N LYS A 665 16.25 8.94 28.67
CA LYS A 665 16.71 9.52 27.39
C LYS A 665 17.25 8.47 26.43
N ILE A 666 17.94 7.44 26.92
CA ILE A 666 18.36 6.30 26.09
C ILE A 666 17.14 5.57 25.56
N LYS A 667 16.16 5.21 26.41
CA LYS A 667 14.92 4.54 26.00
C LYS A 667 14.16 5.37 24.97
N GLN A 668 14.04 6.68 25.19
CA GLN A 668 13.42 7.60 24.22
C GLN A 668 14.16 7.64 22.89
N ALA A 669 15.49 7.72 22.92
CA ALA A 669 16.31 7.67 21.71
C ALA A 669 16.10 6.34 20.98
N LEU A 670 16.29 5.20 21.65
CA LEU A 670 16.08 3.88 21.07
C LEU A 670 14.66 3.72 20.52
N THR A 671 13.64 4.28 21.16
CA THR A 671 12.27 4.30 20.62
C THR A 671 12.16 5.14 19.35
N ILE A 672 12.82 6.31 19.28
CA ILE A 672 12.84 7.17 18.09
C ILE A 672 13.58 6.49 16.93
N PHE A 673 14.63 5.72 17.23
CA PHE A 673 15.37 4.93 16.22
C PHE A 673 14.71 3.57 15.91
N ASP A 674 13.70 3.14 16.69
CA ASP A 674 13.14 1.78 16.74
C ASP A 674 14.19 0.67 16.98
N PHE A 675 15.13 0.92 17.89
CA PHE A 675 16.20 0.02 18.32
C PHE A 675 16.00 -0.49 19.75
N GLU A 676 14.75 -0.71 20.16
CA GLU A 676 14.43 -1.10 21.53
C GLU A 676 15.03 -2.46 21.93
N ASP A 677 15.16 -3.37 20.97
CA ASP A 677 15.70 -4.73 21.17
C ASP A 677 17.22 -4.79 21.13
N GLU A 678 17.87 -3.70 20.69
CA GLU A 678 19.28 -3.72 20.36
C GLU A 678 20.17 -3.46 21.56
N LEU A 679 19.63 -2.97 22.69
CA LEU A 679 20.40 -2.65 23.90
C LEU A 679 20.05 -3.54 25.10
N MET A 680 20.94 -4.47 25.40
CA MET A 680 20.92 -5.30 26.61
C MET A 680 21.93 -4.77 27.62
N ILE A 681 21.61 -4.83 28.90
CA ILE A 681 22.50 -4.42 29.99
C ILE A 681 22.62 -5.53 31.03
N LYS A 682 23.80 -5.67 31.63
CA LYS A 682 24.00 -6.55 32.77
C LYS A 682 24.42 -5.72 33.98
N TYR A 683 23.71 -5.88 35.10
CA TYR A 683 24.14 -5.31 36.37
C TYR A 683 25.24 -6.18 37.00
N ALA A 684 26.21 -5.54 37.65
CA ALA A 684 27.19 -6.25 38.46
C ALA A 684 26.48 -6.84 39.71
N GLU A 685 26.76 -8.10 40.03
CA GLU A 685 26.22 -8.73 41.24
C GLU A 685 26.68 -7.97 42.49
N GLU A 686 25.74 -7.66 43.39
CA GLU A 686 26.08 -7.09 44.70
C GLU A 686 26.92 -8.11 45.49
N GLN A 687 28.19 -7.79 45.73
CA GLN A 687 28.97 -8.52 46.73
C GLN A 687 28.24 -8.36 48.07
N LYS A 688 27.58 -9.43 48.54
CA LYS A 688 27.14 -9.53 49.94
C LYS A 688 28.39 -9.39 50.81
N THR A 689 28.63 -8.20 51.32
CA THR A 689 29.58 -7.97 52.41
C THR A 689 29.04 -8.69 53.63
N ASN A 690 29.61 -9.85 53.96
CA ASN A 690 29.52 -10.41 55.29
C ASN A 690 30.21 -9.45 56.26
N ALA A 691 29.43 -8.71 57.04
CA ALA A 691 29.81 -8.16 58.34
C ALA A 691 28.55 -7.96 59.18
#